data_AF-A0A6M1RWQ1-F1
#
_entry.id   AF-A0A6M1RWQ1-F1
#
_cell.length_a   1.000
_cell.length_b   1.000
_cell.length_c   1.000
_cell.angle_alpha   90.00
_cell.angle_beta   90.00
_cell.angle_gamma   90.00
#
_symmetry.space_group_name_H-M   'P 1'
#
loop_
_entity.id
_entity.type
_entity.pdbx_description
1 polymer ?
#
loop_
_entity_poly.entity_id
_entity_poly.type
_entity_poly.pdbx_seq_one_letter_code
_entity_poly.pdbx_strand_id
1 'polypeptide(L)'
;MPLPYYEPFDYPEGRLNDVGAPQWSAGSTGFELAVSNSAALTAPGGYPVAQGRGVRRAPSGTARRSVLAFQTVPAEDGREIYVSLLLQVVAPPPGTQLVAFLDNNSTSQSSPQAGLFLTPDGRVGIGKKSSSPGFVTDTPLGPGVHLIVFRYRFQPGNDRVDLWVDPPASSYEAANPPTSLGFVTGGSDPASLDFFQLYTTPQSGGIQFLDELRLGRTWAEAVPFGGPPVPARLGFLTGPADGYTDRPLPPVIVQIQTAAGTAVALEGVPVTLTLAPEGAAVSGTLTRVTDVNGRATFDDLQISTPGTWQWLAAAGGVGQNWSPAQSQPFTVRAPPAFAELTLVLAEAEPDFIRVIGGSPVPGQFVQLLGSTDPTAPGTNWLLVNYGTTDPSGRIQLLAPRSPALNQAYYRLRTGDSSTKLEPPSIGIAPHSLMVAPGEPATFEVIANGPRLHYLWLSNGVPLPAQTNATLHIPGAAPVHEAEYQVIVANVVNSVTSAPARLRVTNTAPWIVTDPEDLAVTAGDTALFTVSALGTLPLTYQWYRNGTPLPGATSTALVINEVRTNDAGSYQVRVENRWGSAWSRPATLTVTEVPTAPPVTNLMGFAAGVTGGTGGSVTNVTTFAQLRGACRLAGPWIIRVHGPIVVTDDYCYITQPNKTIVGVGTNAGIYGGGLRVAATNIIIANLFFNATNHSNADGITIDTSSHGTGKYVWVDHCTFYDCRDGSLDITKGADYVTVSWCKFFYAPVPDGVVQHQFVNLIASSDDDTGTYHVTFHHNWYGPYCRERMPSVRFGRVHVFNNYYDCIGNNYCIRTRINAEVLVENNYFVGVQNPWERYVTTGNPGRLLARGNITRDCSWRVWTRGVVLIDGTDELTDPTLTTDLYPYTLTPTEHVPYYVKTYAGAGRYPYVTE
;
A
#
# COMPACT_ATOMS: atom_id res chain seq x y z
N MET A 1 -0.63 26.91 -6.76
CA MET A 1 -0.65 25.52 -6.24
C MET A 1 -0.78 25.49 -4.71
N PRO A 2 -1.39 24.46 -4.10
CA PRO A 2 -1.26 24.22 -2.67
C PRO A 2 0.18 23.80 -2.31
N LEU A 3 0.59 24.00 -1.06
CA LEU A 3 1.83 23.43 -0.50
C LEU A 3 1.47 22.18 0.32
N PRO A 4 2.31 21.13 0.34
CA PRO A 4 3.65 21.04 -0.25
C PRO A 4 3.63 20.88 -1.78
N TYR A 5 4.71 21.30 -2.42
CA TYR A 5 4.95 21.13 -3.85
C TYR A 5 6.26 20.39 -4.08
N TYR A 6 6.21 19.40 -4.97
CA TYR A 6 7.35 18.59 -5.36
C TYR A 6 7.40 18.45 -6.88
N GLU A 7 8.53 18.80 -7.48
CA GLU A 7 8.78 18.66 -8.91
C GLU A 7 10.15 17.96 -9.12
N PRO A 8 10.16 16.65 -9.45
CA PRO A 8 11.39 15.98 -9.89
C PRO A 8 11.72 16.46 -11.31
N PHE A 9 12.94 16.95 -11.58
CA PHE A 9 13.33 17.36 -12.94
C PHE A 9 13.78 16.18 -13.80
N ASP A 10 13.04 15.07 -13.76
CA ASP A 10 13.32 13.88 -14.57
C ASP A 10 12.63 13.97 -15.94
N TYR A 11 13.00 15.01 -16.70
CA TYR A 11 12.32 15.37 -17.95
C TYR A 11 13.04 14.78 -19.18
N PRO A 12 12.32 14.11 -20.11
CA PRO A 12 12.75 14.10 -21.51
C PRO A 12 12.77 15.55 -22.02
N GLU A 13 13.73 15.90 -22.88
CA GLU A 13 13.98 17.29 -23.35
C GLU A 13 12.68 18.10 -23.53
N GLY A 14 12.50 19.16 -22.73
CA GLY A 14 11.46 20.18 -22.95
C GLY A 14 10.19 20.11 -22.08
N ARG A 15 10.03 19.15 -21.16
CA ARG A 15 8.79 19.01 -20.35
C ARG A 15 8.59 19.98 -19.18
N LEU A 16 9.53 20.88 -18.87
CA LEU A 16 9.30 21.98 -17.91
C LEU A 16 8.08 22.86 -18.30
N ASN A 17 7.62 22.76 -19.56
CA ASN A 17 6.55 23.56 -20.13
C ASN A 17 5.16 22.89 -20.17
N ASP A 18 5.03 21.61 -19.79
CA ASP A 18 3.78 20.83 -19.98
C ASP A 18 2.94 20.61 -18.70
N VAL A 19 3.28 21.27 -17.59
CA VAL A 19 2.45 21.23 -16.37
C VAL A 19 1.19 22.08 -16.60
N GLY A 20 0.06 21.40 -16.85
CA GLY A 20 -1.21 22.02 -17.23
C GLY A 20 -1.72 23.12 -16.29
N ALA A 21 -2.11 24.25 -16.89
CA ALA A 21 -2.61 25.50 -16.30
C ALA A 21 -1.55 26.27 -15.46
N PRO A 22 -1.49 27.62 -15.57
CA PRO A 22 -0.24 28.38 -15.49
C PRO A 22 0.38 28.30 -14.10
N GLN A 23 1.39 27.44 -13.92
CA GLN A 23 2.20 27.42 -12.70
C GLN A 23 3.54 28.15 -12.87
N TRP A 24 3.96 28.42 -14.10
CA TRP A 24 5.19 29.19 -14.40
C TRP A 24 4.87 30.30 -15.40
N SER A 25 4.62 31.54 -14.94
CA SER A 25 4.30 32.65 -15.86
C SER A 25 5.57 33.11 -16.59
N ALA A 26 5.72 32.72 -17.87
CA ALA A 26 6.78 33.24 -18.73
C ALA A 26 6.57 34.74 -18.97
N GLY A 27 7.50 35.55 -18.48
CA GLY A 27 7.50 37.01 -18.69
C GLY A 27 8.14 37.46 -20.01
N SER A 28 8.58 36.56 -20.90
CA SER A 28 9.15 36.95 -22.19
C SER A 28 9.14 35.82 -23.22
N THR A 29 9.10 36.18 -24.49
CA THR A 29 8.93 35.32 -25.68
C THR A 29 10.20 34.55 -26.10
N GLY A 30 10.95 33.99 -25.15
CA GLY A 30 12.03 33.05 -25.44
C GLY A 30 12.52 32.29 -24.20
N PHE A 31 13.01 31.06 -24.38
CA PHE A 31 13.44 30.17 -23.29
C PHE A 31 14.97 30.19 -23.11
N GLU A 32 15.43 30.20 -21.87
CA GLU A 32 16.87 30.24 -21.49
C GLU A 32 17.24 29.17 -20.45
N LEU A 33 16.23 28.53 -19.84
CA LEU A 33 16.36 27.27 -19.13
C LEU A 33 16.20 26.15 -20.16
N ALA A 34 17.31 25.53 -20.54
CA ALA A 34 17.31 24.40 -21.47
C ALA A 34 17.45 23.11 -20.66
N VAL A 35 16.48 22.20 -20.78
CA VAL A 35 16.64 20.83 -20.26
C VAL A 35 17.81 20.19 -21.01
N SER A 36 18.78 19.63 -20.29
CA SER A 36 19.98 19.05 -20.91
C SER A 36 20.12 17.58 -20.51
N ASN A 37 20.25 16.70 -21.52
CA ASN A 37 20.48 15.26 -21.31
C ASN A 37 21.92 14.92 -20.88
N SER A 38 22.78 15.93 -20.64
CA SER A 38 24.23 15.76 -20.53
C SER A 38 24.75 15.72 -19.10
N ALA A 39 23.93 16.09 -18.11
CA ALA A 39 24.35 16.15 -16.72
C ALA A 39 23.79 14.94 -15.96
N ALA A 40 24.62 13.90 -15.81
CA ALA A 40 24.39 12.90 -14.77
C ALA A 40 24.74 13.57 -13.44
N LEU A 41 23.73 14.08 -12.73
CA LEU A 41 23.91 14.65 -11.41
C LEU A 41 24.11 13.50 -10.42
N THR A 42 25.28 13.45 -9.78
CA THR A 42 25.50 12.51 -8.67
C THR A 42 24.83 13.08 -7.43
N ALA A 43 23.93 12.30 -6.82
CA ALA A 43 23.21 12.72 -5.64
C ALA A 43 24.17 12.86 -4.43
N PRO A 44 23.94 13.83 -3.53
CA PRO A 44 24.70 13.94 -2.27
C PRO A 44 24.63 12.65 -1.44
N GLY A 45 25.61 12.41 -0.56
CA GLY A 45 25.61 11.23 0.31
C GLY A 45 24.36 11.16 1.21
N GLY A 46 23.64 10.04 1.17
CA GLY A 46 22.38 9.84 1.91
C GLY A 46 21.12 10.31 1.18
N TYR A 47 21.27 10.75 -0.07
CA TYR A 47 20.19 11.09 -0.99
C TYR A 47 19.95 9.90 -1.95
N PRO A 48 18.71 9.57 -2.33
CA PRO A 48 18.44 8.57 -3.37
C PRO A 48 19.21 8.89 -4.65
N VAL A 49 19.70 7.88 -5.37
CA VAL A 49 20.36 8.12 -6.66
C VAL A 49 19.32 8.68 -7.64
N ALA A 50 19.35 9.99 -7.90
CA ALA A 50 18.59 10.60 -8.97
C ALA A 50 19.20 10.15 -10.31
N GLN A 51 18.45 9.36 -11.10
CA GLN A 51 18.79 9.11 -12.49
C GLN A 51 18.06 10.14 -13.37
N GLY A 52 18.48 11.41 -13.33
CA GLY A 52 17.71 12.48 -13.96
C GLY A 52 18.53 13.57 -14.66
N ARG A 53 17.90 14.22 -15.65
CA ARG A 53 18.46 15.20 -16.59
C ARG A 53 18.25 16.62 -16.06
N GLY A 54 19.30 17.31 -15.60
CA GLY A 54 19.18 18.66 -15.01
C GLY A 54 18.77 19.80 -15.97
N VAL A 55 18.27 20.90 -15.42
CA VAL A 55 17.96 22.14 -16.18
C VAL A 55 19.21 23.01 -16.27
N ARG A 56 19.72 23.19 -17.49
CA ARG A 56 20.87 24.07 -17.78
C ARG A 56 20.40 25.52 -17.89
N ARG A 57 20.99 26.40 -17.08
CA ARG A 57 20.92 27.86 -17.29
C ARG A 57 21.92 28.28 -18.38
N ALA A 58 21.45 28.86 -19.49
CA ALA A 58 22.29 29.59 -20.44
C ALA A 58 22.25 31.10 -20.13
N PRO A 59 23.19 31.95 -20.59
CA PRO A 59 23.06 33.40 -20.53
C PRO A 59 22.38 33.95 -21.78
N SER A 60 21.37 34.80 -21.62
CA SER A 60 20.79 35.67 -22.63
C SER A 60 20.97 37.11 -22.16
N GLY A 61 21.19 38.04 -23.08
CA GLY A 61 21.38 39.45 -22.77
C GLY A 61 20.14 40.16 -22.20
N THR A 62 19.17 39.44 -21.61
CA THR A 62 17.91 39.97 -21.07
C THR A 62 17.49 39.19 -19.84
N ALA A 63 17.00 39.86 -18.78
CA ALA A 63 16.64 39.18 -17.53
C ALA A 63 15.36 38.36 -17.74
N ARG A 64 15.37 37.07 -17.43
CA ARG A 64 14.22 36.18 -17.56
C ARG A 64 13.91 35.46 -16.24
N ARG A 65 12.62 35.14 -16.05
CA ARG A 65 12.09 34.57 -14.80
C ARG A 65 11.15 33.41 -15.08
N SER A 66 11.24 32.40 -14.22
CA SER A 66 10.23 31.37 -14.05
C SER A 66 9.56 31.63 -12.71
N VAL A 67 8.27 31.93 -12.73
CA VAL A 67 7.51 32.32 -11.53
C VAL A 67 6.54 31.22 -11.12
N LEU A 68 6.79 30.60 -9.99
CA LEU A 68 5.90 29.63 -9.35
C LEU A 68 4.95 30.31 -8.37
N ALA A 69 3.66 30.31 -8.71
CA ALA A 69 2.62 30.85 -7.84
C ALA A 69 2.07 29.77 -6.89
N PHE A 70 2.16 30.00 -5.59
CA PHE A 70 1.59 29.13 -4.56
C PHE A 70 0.48 29.82 -3.78
N GLN A 71 -0.30 29.02 -3.05
CA GLN A 71 -1.37 29.54 -2.20
C GLN A 71 -0.78 30.46 -1.14
N THR A 72 -1.24 31.72 -1.14
CA THR A 72 -0.83 32.79 -0.22
C THR A 72 -0.58 32.29 1.19
N VAL A 73 0.62 32.56 1.69
CA VAL A 73 1.00 32.32 3.08
C VAL A 73 0.98 33.67 3.78
N PRO A 74 -0.09 34.02 4.53
CA PRO A 74 -0.15 35.28 5.25
C PRO A 74 0.85 35.33 6.39
N ALA A 75 1.25 36.55 6.74
CA ALA A 75 2.11 36.85 7.87
C ALA A 75 1.40 36.53 9.18
N GLU A 76 1.79 35.42 9.80
CA GLU A 76 1.40 35.06 11.15
C GLU A 76 2.65 34.60 11.89
N ASP A 77 2.76 34.96 13.17
CA ASP A 77 3.93 34.63 13.98
C ASP A 77 4.24 33.14 13.94
N GLY A 78 5.49 32.81 13.63
CA GLY A 78 5.98 31.44 13.56
C GLY A 78 5.64 30.71 12.27
N ARG A 79 4.93 31.33 11.30
CA ARG A 79 4.77 30.73 9.97
C ARG A 79 6.07 30.73 9.20
N GLU A 80 6.27 29.65 8.45
CA GLU A 80 7.50 29.39 7.72
C GLU A 80 7.20 28.92 6.30
N ILE A 81 8.11 29.25 5.39
CA ILE A 81 8.14 28.71 4.02
C ILE A 81 9.57 28.26 3.77
N TYR A 82 9.71 27.00 3.36
CA TYR A 82 10.96 26.38 2.99
C TYR A 82 11.00 26.18 1.47
N VAL A 83 12.18 26.40 0.90
CA VAL A 83 12.49 26.08 -0.49
C VAL A 83 13.75 25.24 -0.51
N SER A 84 13.75 24.14 -1.25
CA SER A 84 14.98 23.41 -1.57
C SER A 84 15.17 23.19 -3.06
N LEU A 85 16.44 23.10 -3.47
CA LEU A 85 16.86 22.78 -4.82
C LEU A 85 18.23 22.10 -4.81
N LEU A 86 18.49 21.19 -5.75
CA LEU A 86 19.83 20.69 -6.04
C LEU A 86 20.53 21.67 -6.97
N LEU A 87 21.69 22.17 -6.56
CA LEU A 87 22.51 23.12 -7.29
C LEU A 87 23.84 22.47 -7.68
N GLN A 88 24.08 22.28 -8.98
CA GLN A 88 25.42 21.95 -9.48
C GLN A 88 26.19 23.22 -9.81
N VAL A 89 27.31 23.45 -9.12
CA VAL A 89 28.20 24.59 -9.42
C VAL A 89 29.31 24.13 -10.37
N VAL A 90 29.23 24.55 -11.64
CA VAL A 90 30.28 24.24 -12.64
C VAL A 90 31.39 25.29 -12.64
N ALA A 91 31.05 26.58 -12.48
CA ALA A 91 32.00 27.68 -12.28
C ALA A 91 31.32 28.89 -11.61
N PRO A 92 32.03 29.71 -10.82
CA PRO A 92 31.47 30.93 -10.22
C PRO A 92 31.06 31.99 -11.25
N PRO A 93 30.03 32.80 -10.98
CA PRO A 93 29.64 33.92 -11.84
C PRO A 93 30.65 35.08 -11.75
N PRO A 94 30.71 35.99 -12.73
CA PRO A 94 31.61 37.15 -12.71
C PRO A 94 31.25 38.22 -11.66
N GLY A 95 30.07 38.12 -11.06
CA GLY A 95 29.49 39.07 -10.10
C GLY A 95 28.55 38.34 -9.16
N THR A 96 28.17 38.94 -8.03
CA THR A 96 27.11 38.36 -7.17
C THR A 96 25.79 38.37 -7.93
N GLN A 97 25.16 37.19 -8.07
CA GLN A 97 23.91 37.02 -8.79
C GLN A 97 22.81 36.49 -7.87
N LEU A 98 21.59 37.02 -8.03
CA LEU A 98 20.38 36.44 -7.46
C LEU A 98 20.01 35.20 -8.29
N VAL A 99 19.88 34.05 -7.63
CA VAL A 99 19.62 32.74 -8.24
C VAL A 99 18.14 32.37 -8.13
N ALA A 100 17.57 32.56 -6.94
CA ALA A 100 16.18 32.26 -6.66
C ALA A 100 15.64 33.18 -5.56
N PHE A 101 14.33 33.36 -5.46
CA PHE A 101 13.75 34.15 -4.38
C PHE A 101 12.28 33.84 -4.06
N LEU A 102 11.88 34.18 -2.84
CA LEU A 102 10.49 34.25 -2.38
C LEU A 102 10.03 35.72 -2.32
N ASP A 103 8.79 35.98 -2.75
CA ASP A 103 8.19 37.31 -2.68
C ASP A 103 6.66 37.25 -2.60
N ASN A 104 6.05 38.40 -2.30
CA ASN A 104 4.60 38.62 -2.25
C ASN A 104 4.04 39.24 -3.54
N ASN A 105 4.92 39.46 -4.53
CA ASN A 105 4.55 39.91 -5.85
C ASN A 105 5.48 39.28 -6.89
N SER A 106 5.00 39.15 -8.12
CA SER A 106 5.77 38.49 -9.18
C SER A 106 6.81 39.42 -9.86
N THR A 107 6.96 40.68 -9.40
CA THR A 107 7.70 41.73 -10.13
C THR A 107 8.91 42.31 -9.40
N SER A 108 9.07 42.07 -8.10
CA SER A 108 10.11 42.64 -7.23
C SER A 108 11.43 41.86 -7.35
N GLN A 109 12.36 42.41 -8.14
CA GLN A 109 13.65 41.76 -8.46
C GLN A 109 14.85 42.39 -7.74
N SER A 110 14.74 43.66 -7.35
CA SER A 110 15.83 44.40 -6.72
C SER A 110 15.86 44.26 -5.20
N SER A 111 14.78 43.81 -4.58
CA SER A 111 14.71 43.64 -3.13
C SER A 111 13.69 42.56 -2.77
N PRO A 112 13.93 41.31 -3.18
CA PRO A 112 13.05 40.20 -2.85
C PRO A 112 12.92 40.02 -1.35
N GLN A 113 11.77 39.50 -0.91
CA GLN A 113 11.53 39.25 0.51
C GLN A 113 12.55 38.24 1.06
N ALA A 114 12.82 37.16 0.35
CA ALA A 114 13.95 36.26 0.60
C ALA A 114 14.70 35.97 -0.70
N GLY A 115 15.96 36.38 -0.83
CA GLY A 115 16.79 36.09 -1.99
C GLY A 115 17.91 35.10 -1.70
N LEU A 116 18.15 34.17 -2.61
CA LEU A 116 19.29 33.26 -2.64
C LEU A 116 20.31 33.77 -3.67
N PHE A 117 21.56 33.96 -3.26
CA PHE A 117 22.62 34.55 -4.08
C PHE A 117 23.79 33.61 -4.26
N LEU A 118 24.46 33.69 -5.42
CA LEU A 118 25.78 33.10 -5.64
C LEU A 118 26.79 34.23 -5.89
N THR A 119 27.90 34.18 -5.16
CA THR A 119 28.97 35.18 -5.18
C THR A 119 30.06 34.84 -6.22
N PRO A 120 30.92 35.79 -6.60
CA PRO A 120 31.94 35.58 -7.63
C PRO A 120 33.02 34.56 -7.25
N ASP A 121 33.17 34.27 -5.97
CA ASP A 121 34.09 33.26 -5.44
C ASP A 121 33.41 31.92 -5.13
N GLY A 122 32.15 31.74 -5.56
CA GLY A 122 31.46 30.45 -5.51
C GLY A 122 30.77 30.13 -4.18
N ARG A 123 30.58 31.13 -3.31
CA ARG A 123 29.83 30.99 -2.05
C ARG A 123 28.35 31.27 -2.25
N VAL A 124 27.51 30.54 -1.53
CA VAL A 124 26.06 30.79 -1.47
C VAL A 124 25.74 31.73 -0.32
N GLY A 125 24.80 32.63 -0.55
CA GLY A 125 24.32 33.58 0.46
C GLY A 125 22.83 33.83 0.39
N ILE A 126 22.29 34.49 1.41
CA ILE A 126 20.88 34.88 1.51
C ILE A 126 20.73 36.36 1.86
N GLY A 127 19.63 36.96 1.41
CA GLY A 127 19.28 38.35 1.70
C GLY A 127 17.79 38.49 1.99
N LYS A 128 17.43 39.48 2.82
CA LYS A 128 16.04 39.83 3.14
C LYS A 128 15.75 41.25 2.72
N LYS A 129 14.72 41.45 1.90
CA LYS A 129 14.35 42.75 1.29
C LYS A 129 15.57 43.53 0.76
N SER A 130 16.47 42.83 0.07
CA SER A 130 17.79 43.35 -0.33
C SER A 130 18.19 42.87 -1.72
N SER A 131 18.95 43.70 -2.45
CA SER A 131 19.59 43.35 -3.73
C SER A 131 20.88 42.55 -3.58
N SER A 132 21.34 42.33 -2.35
CA SER A 132 22.62 41.69 -2.02
C SER A 132 22.49 40.76 -0.81
N PRO A 133 23.32 39.71 -0.72
CA PRO A 133 23.29 38.81 0.42
C PRO A 133 23.76 39.54 1.69
N GLY A 134 22.97 39.44 2.76
CA GLY A 134 23.37 39.90 4.10
C GLY A 134 24.14 38.82 4.88
N PHE A 135 24.03 37.57 4.45
CA PHE A 135 24.82 36.44 4.94
C PHE A 135 25.38 35.67 3.74
N VAL A 136 26.63 35.24 3.85
CA VAL A 136 27.33 34.41 2.86
C VAL A 136 28.07 33.32 3.61
N THR A 137 28.08 32.10 3.06
CA THR A 137 28.83 30.97 3.59
C THR A 137 30.33 31.26 3.71
N ASP A 138 30.98 30.68 4.74
CA ASP A 138 32.41 30.93 5.04
C ASP A 138 33.36 30.32 4.01
N THR A 139 32.91 29.27 3.31
CA THR A 139 33.67 28.56 2.29
C THR A 139 32.90 28.48 0.98
N PRO A 140 33.56 28.58 -0.18
CA PRO A 140 32.95 28.29 -1.48
C PRO A 140 32.37 26.87 -1.53
N LEU A 141 31.34 26.67 -2.35
CA LEU A 141 30.89 25.32 -2.69
C LEU A 141 32.00 24.58 -3.46
N GLY A 142 32.22 23.31 -3.12
CA GLY A 142 33.12 22.45 -3.89
C GLY A 142 32.57 22.13 -5.28
N PRO A 143 33.36 21.49 -6.16
CA PRO A 143 32.83 20.94 -7.40
C PRO A 143 31.88 19.78 -7.07
N GLY A 144 30.61 19.89 -7.48
CA GLY A 144 29.60 18.85 -7.19
C GLY A 144 28.17 19.37 -7.23
N VAL A 145 27.24 18.49 -6.85
CA VAL A 145 25.83 18.79 -6.67
C VAL A 145 25.58 18.99 -5.18
N HIS A 146 24.93 20.09 -4.83
CA HIS A 146 24.66 20.47 -3.44
C HIS A 146 23.17 20.64 -3.21
N LEU A 147 22.64 20.12 -2.11
CA LEU A 147 21.28 20.41 -1.66
C LEU A 147 21.27 21.75 -0.93
N ILE A 148 20.61 22.74 -1.51
CA ILE A 148 20.46 24.06 -0.91
C ILE A 148 19.05 24.17 -0.35
N VAL A 149 18.92 24.55 0.92
CA VAL A 149 17.63 24.84 1.55
C VAL A 149 17.67 26.24 2.12
N PHE A 150 16.68 27.07 1.84
CA PHE A 150 16.50 28.35 2.52
C PHE A 150 15.07 28.53 2.98
N ARG A 151 14.89 29.27 4.07
CA ARG A 151 13.60 29.46 4.72
C ARG A 151 13.30 30.93 4.93
N TYR A 152 12.05 31.35 4.73
CA TYR A 152 11.51 32.58 5.28
C TYR A 152 10.65 32.27 6.50
N ARG A 153 10.87 32.98 7.61
CA ARG A 153 10.08 32.86 8.84
C ARG A 153 9.47 34.20 9.20
N PHE A 154 8.16 34.22 9.33
CA PHE A 154 7.41 35.36 9.87
C PHE A 154 7.62 35.42 11.39
N GLN A 155 8.12 36.55 11.89
CA GLN A 155 8.33 36.84 13.30
C GLN A 155 7.94 38.31 13.56
N PRO A 156 7.11 38.61 14.58
CA PRO A 156 6.65 39.96 14.87
C PRO A 156 7.79 41.00 14.92
N GLY A 157 7.87 41.83 13.88
CA GLY A 157 8.86 42.91 13.76
C GLY A 157 10.30 42.46 13.51
N ASN A 158 10.53 41.19 13.19
CA ASN A 158 11.87 40.64 12.95
C ASN A 158 11.85 39.40 12.05
N ASP A 159 11.11 39.45 10.93
CA ASP A 159 11.11 38.34 9.98
C ASP A 159 12.54 37.97 9.57
N ARG A 160 12.76 36.66 9.39
CA ARG A 160 14.08 36.06 9.28
C ARG A 160 14.19 35.18 8.05
N VAL A 161 15.35 35.21 7.39
CA VAL A 161 15.72 34.27 6.34
C VAL A 161 16.88 33.40 6.80
N ASP A 162 16.79 32.08 6.62
CA ASP A 162 17.79 31.10 7.05
C ASP A 162 18.35 30.30 5.86
N LEU A 163 19.59 29.82 5.98
CA LEU A 163 20.28 29.03 4.95
C LEU A 163 20.87 27.72 5.50
N TRP A 164 20.73 26.65 4.72
CA TRP A 164 21.41 25.37 4.85
C TRP A 164 21.99 24.93 3.51
N VAL A 165 23.14 24.25 3.57
CA VAL A 165 23.81 23.62 2.43
C VAL A 165 24.18 22.20 2.86
N ASP A 166 23.81 21.21 2.06
CA ASP A 166 24.01 19.77 2.32
C ASP A 166 23.68 19.38 3.77
N PRO A 167 22.46 19.66 4.26
CA PRO A 167 22.07 19.24 5.60
C PRO A 167 22.23 17.72 5.75
N PRO A 168 22.60 17.22 6.93
CA PRO A 168 22.88 15.80 7.14
C PRO A 168 21.63 14.97 6.84
N ALA A 169 21.82 13.78 6.27
CA ALA A 169 20.70 12.91 5.90
C ALA A 169 19.80 12.52 7.09
N SER A 170 20.35 12.52 8.32
CA SER A 170 19.58 12.32 9.55
C SER A 170 18.56 13.43 9.85
N SER A 171 18.69 14.59 9.18
CA SER A 171 17.71 15.67 9.27
C SER A 171 16.61 15.57 8.22
N TYR A 172 16.73 14.66 7.26
CA TYR A 172 15.67 14.45 6.27
C TYR A 172 14.46 13.90 7.03
N GLU A 173 13.27 14.47 6.78
CA GLU A 173 12.02 14.16 7.50
C GLU A 173 11.90 14.65 8.96
N ALA A 174 12.92 15.33 9.49
CA ALA A 174 12.84 15.91 10.83
C ALA A 174 11.72 16.97 10.90
N ALA A 175 10.99 17.01 12.02
CA ALA A 175 9.93 17.99 12.24
C ALA A 175 10.47 19.43 12.21
N ASN A 176 11.72 19.62 12.64
CA ASN A 176 12.40 20.90 12.68
C ASN A 176 13.72 20.83 11.91
N PRO A 177 14.15 21.94 11.28
CA PRO A 177 15.44 21.98 10.62
C PRO A 177 16.58 21.86 11.64
N PRO A 178 17.76 21.36 11.22
CA PRO A 178 18.98 21.49 12.00
C PRO A 178 19.37 22.96 12.13
N THR A 179 20.40 23.27 12.93
CA THR A 179 20.92 24.65 13.04
C THR A 179 21.29 25.19 11.66
N SER A 180 20.80 26.39 11.30
CA SER A 180 21.16 27.05 10.04
C SER A 180 22.61 27.47 10.05
N LEU A 181 23.23 27.50 8.86
CA LEU A 181 24.59 28.01 8.68
C LEU A 181 24.66 29.50 9.01
N GLY A 182 23.56 30.21 8.77
CA GLY A 182 23.39 31.60 9.15
C GLY A 182 22.02 32.11 8.78
N PHE A 183 21.76 33.35 9.16
CA PHE A 183 20.48 34.02 8.93
C PHE A 183 20.66 35.51 8.73
N VAL A 184 19.63 36.12 8.14
CA VAL A 184 19.52 37.57 8.00
C VAL A 184 18.16 38.05 8.51
N THR A 185 18.15 39.23 9.11
CA THR A 185 16.94 39.95 9.54
C THR A 185 17.00 41.39 9.04
N GLY A 186 15.95 42.18 9.30
CA GLY A 186 15.84 43.58 8.85
C GLY A 186 15.13 43.72 7.50
N GLY A 187 14.98 44.96 7.02
CA GLY A 187 14.10 45.28 5.88
C GLY A 187 12.61 45.22 6.24
N SER A 188 11.72 45.64 5.33
CA SER A 188 10.28 45.63 5.59
C SER A 188 9.68 44.23 5.47
N ASP A 189 8.86 43.85 6.44
CA ASP A 189 8.17 42.56 6.50
C ASP A 189 6.95 42.57 5.56
N PRO A 190 6.74 41.54 4.74
CA PRO A 190 5.58 41.45 3.87
C PRO A 190 4.36 40.93 4.65
N ALA A 191 3.16 41.35 4.24
CA ALA A 191 1.91 40.82 4.80
C ALA A 191 1.62 39.35 4.38
N SER A 192 2.31 38.86 3.36
CA SER A 192 2.18 37.49 2.83
C SER A 192 3.39 37.11 2.00
N LEU A 193 3.49 35.84 1.62
CA LEU A 193 4.32 35.39 0.49
C LEU A 193 3.45 34.57 -0.46
N ASP A 194 3.71 34.72 -1.76
CA ASP A 194 2.80 34.27 -2.82
C ASP A 194 3.54 33.59 -3.98
N PHE A 195 4.82 33.92 -4.15
CA PHE A 195 5.60 33.50 -5.31
C PHE A 195 6.97 32.99 -4.91
N PHE A 196 7.41 31.95 -5.62
CA PHE A 196 8.80 31.57 -5.74
C PHE A 196 9.27 31.82 -7.16
N GLN A 197 10.50 32.31 -7.32
CA GLN A 197 11.05 32.62 -8.63
C GLN A 197 12.46 32.09 -8.78
N LEU A 198 12.70 31.41 -9.90
CA LEU A 198 14.05 31.22 -10.42
C LEU A 198 14.40 32.45 -11.26
N TYR A 199 15.52 33.08 -10.92
CA TYR A 199 15.93 34.34 -11.51
C TYR A 199 17.23 34.21 -12.28
N THR A 200 17.26 34.83 -13.46
CA THR A 200 18.45 34.87 -14.30
C THR A 200 18.83 36.33 -14.57
N THR A 201 20.03 36.73 -14.16
CA THR A 201 20.61 38.01 -14.56
C THR A 201 21.27 37.91 -15.94
N PRO A 202 21.28 38.98 -16.75
CA PRO A 202 21.82 38.98 -18.11
C PRO A 202 23.34 38.78 -18.28
N GLN A 203 24.07 38.29 -17.28
CA GLN A 203 25.54 38.31 -17.30
C GLN A 203 26.15 36.91 -17.47
N SER A 204 27.12 36.82 -18.40
CA SER A 204 27.83 35.62 -18.81
C SER A 204 28.69 35.01 -17.69
N GLY A 205 28.33 33.83 -17.19
CA GLY A 205 29.27 32.99 -16.44
C GLY A 205 28.59 31.96 -15.52
N GLY A 206 29.16 30.74 -15.49
CA GLY A 206 28.81 29.61 -14.64
C GLY A 206 27.52 28.88 -15.03
N ILE A 207 27.63 27.76 -15.77
CA ILE A 207 26.49 26.86 -15.98
C ILE A 207 26.10 26.28 -14.63
N GLN A 208 24.86 26.53 -14.19
CA GLN A 208 24.26 25.83 -13.06
C GLN A 208 23.25 24.85 -13.62
N PHE A 209 23.35 23.59 -13.21
CA PHE A 209 22.27 22.65 -13.36
C PHE A 209 21.46 22.69 -12.09
N LEU A 210 20.17 23.00 -12.23
CA LEU A 210 19.21 22.85 -11.15
C LEU A 210 18.46 21.53 -11.36
N ASP A 211 18.28 20.80 -10.27
CA ASP A 211 17.47 19.59 -10.19
C ASP A 211 16.71 19.60 -8.85
N GLU A 212 15.70 18.75 -8.75
CA GLU A 212 14.68 18.58 -7.71
C GLU A 212 14.24 19.83 -6.92
N LEU A 213 13.11 20.46 -7.30
CA LEU A 213 12.57 21.65 -6.61
C LEU A 213 11.46 21.24 -5.63
N ARG A 214 11.60 21.69 -4.37
CA ARG A 214 10.59 21.46 -3.33
C ARG A 214 10.21 22.77 -2.64
N LEU A 215 8.91 22.96 -2.42
CA LEU A 215 8.39 24.03 -1.59
C LEU A 215 7.48 23.45 -0.51
N GLY A 216 7.74 23.83 0.73
CA GLY A 216 7.03 23.32 1.89
C GLY A 216 6.78 24.39 2.92
N ARG A 217 5.82 24.11 3.81
CA ARG A 217 5.60 24.87 5.05
C ARG A 217 6.38 24.26 6.22
N THR A 218 6.87 23.04 6.06
CA THR A 218 7.70 22.36 7.04
C THR A 218 9.04 21.96 6.42
N TRP A 219 10.03 21.71 7.28
CA TRP A 219 11.33 21.20 6.85
C TRP A 219 11.19 19.88 6.09
N ALA A 220 10.47 18.91 6.66
CA ALA A 220 10.22 17.60 6.07
C ALA A 220 9.54 17.63 4.69
N GLU A 221 8.73 18.66 4.40
CA GLU A 221 8.13 18.86 3.08
C GLU A 221 9.13 19.38 2.05
N ALA A 222 10.11 20.18 2.48
CA ALA A 222 11.09 20.78 1.62
C ALA A 222 12.37 19.95 1.46
N VAL A 223 12.66 18.97 2.31
CA VAL A 223 13.77 18.03 2.09
C VAL A 223 13.27 16.66 1.62
N PRO A 224 14.02 15.93 0.78
CA PRO A 224 13.59 14.64 0.23
C PRO A 224 13.33 13.53 1.23
N PHE A 225 12.39 12.67 0.83
CA PHE A 225 12.20 11.33 1.41
C PHE A 225 13.18 10.38 0.75
N GLY A 226 13.91 9.59 1.53
CA GLY A 226 14.89 8.65 0.97
C GLY A 226 16.13 8.36 1.81
N GLY A 227 16.26 8.99 2.98
CA GLY A 227 16.83 8.27 4.11
C GLY A 227 15.79 7.28 4.67
N PRO A 228 16.17 6.29 5.51
CA PRO A 228 15.18 5.50 6.24
C PRO A 228 14.25 6.45 7.03
N PRO A 229 12.93 6.18 7.07
CA PRO A 229 11.97 7.13 7.60
C PRO A 229 12.29 7.51 9.05
N VAL A 230 12.33 8.82 9.36
CA VAL A 230 12.83 9.31 10.65
C VAL A 230 11.68 9.42 11.67
N PRO A 231 11.73 8.69 12.79
CA PRO A 231 10.77 8.81 13.89
C PRO A 231 10.70 10.24 14.42
N ALA A 232 9.51 10.85 14.45
CA ALA A 232 9.37 12.25 14.89
C ALA A 232 8.17 12.53 15.81
N ARG A 233 7.10 11.73 15.74
CA ARG A 233 5.89 11.91 16.57
C ARG A 233 5.18 10.59 16.83
N LEU A 234 4.23 10.62 17.75
CA LEU A 234 3.24 9.57 17.91
C LEU A 234 1.93 9.92 17.18
N GLY A 235 1.13 8.91 16.89
CA GLY A 235 -0.24 9.04 16.41
C GLY A 235 -1.11 7.85 16.82
N PHE A 236 -2.40 8.08 17.10
CA PHE A 236 -3.33 6.99 17.38
C PHE A 236 -3.78 6.35 16.06
N LEU A 237 -3.35 5.12 15.82
CA LEU A 237 -3.83 4.29 14.71
C LEU A 237 -5.23 3.74 14.99
N THR A 238 -5.53 3.48 16.27
CA THR A 238 -6.87 3.13 16.75
C THR A 238 -7.13 3.87 18.06
N GLY A 239 -8.20 4.66 18.11
CA GLY A 239 -8.56 5.50 19.26
C GLY A 239 -9.54 4.84 20.25
N PRO A 240 -9.76 5.45 21.43
CA PRO A 240 -10.67 4.92 22.47
C PRO A 240 -12.16 5.04 22.11
N ALA A 241 -13.01 4.33 22.85
CA ALA A 241 -14.48 4.34 22.70
C ALA A 241 -15.21 4.40 24.06
N ASP A 242 -16.51 4.74 24.03
CA ASP A 242 -17.36 4.89 25.22
C ASP A 242 -17.52 3.60 26.05
N GLY A 243 -17.71 3.75 27.36
CA GLY A 243 -17.81 2.64 28.31
C GLY A 243 -18.57 2.93 29.61
N TYR A 244 -18.44 2.01 30.57
CA TYR A 244 -18.99 2.14 31.91
C TYR A 244 -17.87 2.05 32.93
N THR A 245 -18.10 2.65 34.09
CA THR A 245 -17.16 2.62 35.21
C THR A 245 -16.75 1.20 35.57
N ASP A 246 -15.45 1.02 35.81
CA ASP A 246 -14.85 -0.23 36.27
C ASP A 246 -15.04 -1.41 35.30
N ARG A 247 -14.99 -1.12 34.00
CA ARG A 247 -14.98 -2.12 32.92
C ARG A 247 -13.84 -1.88 31.91
N PRO A 248 -13.31 -2.95 31.29
CA PRO A 248 -12.38 -2.85 30.16
C PRO A 248 -12.93 -1.98 29.04
N LEU A 249 -12.12 -1.02 28.60
CA LEU A 249 -12.33 -0.24 27.39
C LEU A 249 -11.79 -1.00 26.16
N PRO A 250 -12.30 -0.73 24.94
CA PRO A 250 -11.75 -1.32 23.72
C PRO A 250 -10.27 -0.97 23.48
N PRO A 251 -9.49 -1.82 22.76
CA PRO A 251 -8.07 -1.61 22.57
C PRO A 251 -7.71 -0.31 21.85
N VAL A 252 -6.63 0.33 22.30
CA VAL A 252 -6.05 1.56 21.75
C VAL A 252 -4.69 1.25 21.15
N ILE A 253 -4.39 1.72 19.93
CA ILE A 253 -3.10 1.47 19.25
C ILE A 253 -2.44 2.80 18.92
N VAL A 254 -1.21 2.98 19.40
CA VAL A 254 -0.36 4.15 19.12
C VAL A 254 0.78 3.74 18.19
N GLN A 255 1.02 4.53 17.16
CA GLN A 255 1.99 4.28 16.08
C GLN A 255 3.05 5.40 16.09
N ILE A 256 4.32 5.00 15.96
CA ILE A 256 5.42 5.93 15.66
C ILE A 256 5.27 6.38 14.23
N GLN A 257 5.32 7.70 14.05
CA GLN A 257 5.15 8.32 12.77
C GLN A 257 6.26 9.33 12.49
N THR A 258 6.48 9.58 11.20
CA THR A 258 7.22 10.75 10.74
C THR A 258 6.43 12.00 11.11
N ALA A 259 7.03 13.19 10.99
CA ALA A 259 6.34 14.44 11.33
C ALA A 259 5.01 14.60 10.55
N ALA A 260 4.96 14.06 9.32
CA ALA A 260 3.80 14.07 8.42
C ALA A 260 2.72 13.02 8.76
N GLY A 261 2.93 12.14 9.74
CA GLY A 261 1.95 11.12 10.16
C GLY A 261 2.07 9.76 9.47
N THR A 262 3.10 9.56 8.65
CA THR A 262 3.39 8.26 8.00
C THR A 262 3.98 7.28 9.01
N ALA A 263 3.55 6.02 9.01
CA ALA A 263 4.05 5.01 9.93
C ALA A 263 5.56 4.75 9.75
N VAL A 264 6.28 4.64 10.87
CA VAL A 264 7.72 4.37 10.92
C VAL A 264 7.94 3.04 11.63
N ALA A 265 8.61 2.11 10.95
CA ALA A 265 9.03 0.84 11.54
C ALA A 265 10.16 1.08 12.54
N LEU A 266 9.81 1.12 13.84
CA LEU A 266 10.77 1.27 14.91
C LEU A 266 10.32 0.50 16.16
N GLU A 267 10.90 -0.68 16.34
CA GLU A 267 10.64 -1.56 17.48
C GLU A 267 11.33 -1.05 18.75
N GLY A 268 10.77 -1.40 19.90
CA GLY A 268 11.48 -1.28 21.16
C GLY A 268 11.30 0.08 21.85
N VAL A 269 10.43 0.96 21.36
CA VAL A 269 10.22 2.26 22.01
C VAL A 269 9.03 2.23 22.97
N PRO A 270 9.24 2.53 24.27
CA PRO A 270 8.15 2.63 25.23
C PRO A 270 7.28 3.85 24.94
N VAL A 271 6.00 3.60 24.74
CA VAL A 271 4.92 4.58 24.62
C VAL A 271 4.07 4.52 25.88
N THR A 272 3.80 5.66 26.50
CA THR A 272 3.00 5.81 27.71
C THR A 272 1.74 6.60 27.43
N LEU A 273 0.59 6.14 27.93
CA LEU A 273 -0.68 6.84 27.91
C LEU A 273 -0.96 7.49 29.28
N THR A 274 -1.41 8.75 29.26
CA THR A 274 -1.99 9.43 30.42
C THR A 274 -3.39 9.93 30.06
N LEU A 275 -4.29 9.97 31.04
CA LEU A 275 -5.66 10.41 30.82
C LEU A 275 -5.82 11.89 31.15
N ALA A 276 -6.53 12.63 30.32
CA ALA A 276 -6.83 14.05 30.51
C ALA A 276 -8.35 14.32 30.48
N PRO A 277 -8.87 15.26 31.30
CA PRO A 277 -8.16 15.96 32.38
C PRO A 277 -7.77 15.02 33.53
N GLU A 278 -6.75 15.38 34.31
CA GLU A 278 -6.30 14.58 35.45
C GLU A 278 -7.40 14.48 36.53
N GLY A 279 -7.59 13.30 37.12
CA GLY A 279 -8.53 13.09 38.22
C GLY A 279 -9.40 11.83 38.15
N ALA A 280 -9.37 11.08 37.04
CA ALA A 280 -9.98 9.75 36.98
C ALA A 280 -9.00 8.67 37.48
N ALA A 281 -9.49 7.66 38.20
CA ALA A 281 -8.68 6.47 38.48
C ALA A 281 -8.70 5.57 37.24
N VAL A 282 -7.55 5.52 36.57
CA VAL A 282 -7.28 4.63 35.45
C VAL A 282 -6.58 3.39 35.97
N SER A 283 -7.02 2.21 35.52
CA SER A 283 -6.32 0.95 35.73
C SER A 283 -6.02 0.27 34.39
N GLY A 284 -5.09 -0.67 34.38
CA GLY A 284 -4.52 -1.24 33.15
C GLY A 284 -3.08 -0.80 32.92
N THR A 285 -2.46 -1.29 31.86
CA THR A 285 -1.05 -0.99 31.60
C THR A 285 -0.94 0.26 30.75
N LEU A 286 -0.39 1.31 31.36
CA LEU A 286 -0.27 2.60 30.69
C LEU A 286 1.01 2.79 29.89
N THR A 287 1.98 1.87 29.94
CA THR A 287 3.19 1.93 29.09
C THR A 287 3.37 0.63 28.32
N ARG A 288 3.47 0.71 26.99
CA ARG A 288 3.66 -0.42 26.08
C ARG A 288 4.78 -0.12 25.09
N VAL A 289 5.52 -1.13 24.69
CA VAL A 289 6.66 -1.00 23.78
C VAL A 289 6.20 -1.22 22.34
N THR A 290 6.78 -0.49 21.38
CA THR A 290 6.43 -0.62 19.97
C THR A 290 6.96 -1.92 19.35
N ASP A 291 6.18 -2.51 18.43
CA ASP A 291 6.55 -3.68 17.63
C ASP A 291 7.43 -3.32 16.40
N VAL A 292 7.80 -4.32 15.59
CA VAL A 292 8.58 -4.16 14.34
C VAL A 292 8.03 -3.12 13.35
N ASN A 293 6.73 -2.82 13.41
CA ASN A 293 6.09 -1.82 12.56
C ASN A 293 5.97 -0.46 13.25
N GLY A 294 6.46 -0.31 14.48
CA GLY A 294 6.39 0.91 15.29
C GLY A 294 5.09 1.09 16.08
N ARG A 295 4.36 0.01 16.41
CA ARG A 295 3.05 0.07 17.09
C ARG A 295 3.08 -0.39 18.54
N ALA A 296 2.49 0.38 19.44
CA ALA A 296 2.23 0.02 20.83
C ALA A 296 0.71 -0.16 21.04
N THR A 297 0.30 -1.33 21.50
CA THR A 297 -1.11 -1.72 21.68
C THR A 297 -1.47 -1.82 23.16
N PHE A 298 -2.58 -1.17 23.55
CA PHE A 298 -3.10 -1.07 24.91
C PHE A 298 -4.51 -1.66 24.96
N ASP A 299 -4.70 -2.78 25.64
CA ASP A 299 -5.91 -3.61 25.57
C ASP A 299 -6.54 -3.92 26.93
N ASP A 300 -6.03 -3.33 28.01
CA ASP A 300 -6.40 -3.63 29.40
C ASP A 300 -6.85 -2.39 30.20
N LEU A 301 -7.15 -1.27 29.53
CA LEU A 301 -7.45 0.00 30.18
C LEU A 301 -8.89 0.05 30.76
N GLN A 302 -9.06 0.57 31.98
CA GLN A 302 -10.35 0.83 32.62
C GLN A 302 -10.36 2.18 33.34
N ILE A 303 -11.56 2.75 33.52
CA ILE A 303 -11.74 4.01 34.24
C ILE A 303 -12.85 3.85 35.27
N SER A 304 -12.56 4.18 36.53
CA SER A 304 -13.49 4.02 37.65
C SER A 304 -14.38 5.24 37.90
N THR A 305 -14.07 6.35 37.23
CA THR A 305 -14.78 7.62 37.42
C THR A 305 -15.68 7.90 36.21
N PRO A 306 -17.00 8.07 36.38
CA PRO A 306 -17.85 8.48 35.28
C PRO A 306 -17.43 9.88 34.81
N GLY A 307 -17.38 10.10 33.50
CA GLY A 307 -16.90 11.36 32.94
C GLY A 307 -16.56 11.24 31.46
N THR A 308 -16.09 12.34 30.87
CA THR A 308 -15.58 12.38 29.49
C THR A 308 -14.09 12.66 29.52
N TRP A 309 -13.32 11.86 28.78
CA TRP A 309 -11.87 11.74 28.92
C TRP A 309 -11.16 11.66 27.57
N GLN A 310 -9.85 11.92 27.56
CA GLN A 310 -8.94 11.76 26.41
C GLN A 310 -7.65 11.08 26.82
N TRP A 311 -7.01 10.34 25.91
CA TRP A 311 -5.66 9.81 26.11
C TRP A 311 -4.60 10.76 25.51
N LEU A 312 -3.52 10.96 26.26
CA LEU A 312 -2.29 11.61 25.84
C LEU A 312 -1.20 10.54 25.76
N ALA A 313 -0.61 10.34 24.58
CA ALA A 313 0.46 9.39 24.34
C ALA A 313 1.82 10.10 24.27
N ALA A 314 2.81 9.64 25.02
CA ALA A 314 4.18 10.13 24.98
C ALA A 314 5.17 8.96 24.90
N ALA A 315 6.28 9.09 24.19
CA ALA A 315 7.29 8.04 24.07
C ALA A 315 8.59 8.43 24.76
N GLY A 316 9.37 7.44 25.22
CA GLY A 316 10.66 7.64 25.88
C GLY A 316 11.84 6.94 25.19
N GLY A 317 13.01 7.58 25.20
CA GLY A 317 14.28 7.04 24.67
C GLY A 317 15.41 8.09 24.72
N VAL A 318 16.66 7.68 24.93
CA VAL A 318 17.80 8.64 25.10
C VAL A 318 18.04 9.42 23.81
N GLY A 319 17.90 10.76 23.87
CA GLY A 319 18.16 11.67 22.75
C GLY A 319 17.03 11.82 21.71
N GLN A 320 15.89 11.18 21.96
CA GLN A 320 14.79 11.00 21.01
C GLN A 320 13.57 11.86 21.46
N ASN A 321 13.62 13.18 21.25
CA ASN A 321 12.52 14.08 21.63
C ASN A 321 11.34 13.95 20.65
N TRP A 322 10.38 13.08 20.95
CA TRP A 322 9.22 12.81 20.09
C TRP A 322 8.01 13.68 20.47
N SER A 323 7.28 14.16 19.47
CA SER A 323 6.03 14.88 19.74
C SER A 323 4.95 13.91 20.26
N PRO A 324 4.33 14.19 21.42
CA PRO A 324 3.25 13.37 21.96
C PRO A 324 1.97 13.49 21.11
N ALA A 325 1.05 12.56 21.26
CA ALA A 325 -0.24 12.54 20.56
C ALA A 325 -1.41 12.65 21.54
N GLN A 326 -2.52 13.23 21.11
CA GLN A 326 -3.77 13.28 21.88
C GLN A 326 -4.89 12.57 21.11
N SER A 327 -5.71 11.79 21.81
CA SER A 327 -6.85 11.08 21.22
C SER A 327 -8.09 11.98 21.10
N GLN A 328 -9.09 11.50 20.36
CA GLN A 328 -10.44 12.05 20.45
C GLN A 328 -11.06 11.73 21.84
N PRO A 329 -12.04 12.53 22.32
CA PRO A 329 -12.72 12.30 23.61
C PRO A 329 -13.67 11.08 23.61
N PHE A 330 -13.87 10.47 24.78
CA PHE A 330 -14.80 9.33 25.01
C PHE A 330 -15.41 9.37 26.42
N THR A 331 -16.54 8.68 26.66
CA THR A 331 -17.37 8.82 27.87
C THR A 331 -17.52 7.52 28.69
N VAL A 332 -17.53 7.64 30.03
CA VAL A 332 -17.69 6.55 31.01
C VAL A 332 -18.88 6.82 31.95
N ARG A 333 -19.76 5.83 32.24
CA ARG A 333 -21.04 6.00 32.99
C ARG A 333 -21.21 5.09 34.24
N ALA A 334 -22.09 5.45 35.19
CA ALA A 334 -22.45 4.67 36.39
C ALA A 334 -23.73 3.78 36.20
N PRO A 335 -23.91 2.65 36.93
CA PRO A 335 -25.06 1.72 36.76
C PRO A 335 -26.31 1.95 37.71
N PRO A 336 -27.56 1.46 37.42
CA PRO A 336 -28.84 1.81 38.15
C PRO A 336 -29.47 0.75 39.14
N ALA A 337 -30.50 1.10 40.00
CA ALA A 337 -31.07 0.30 41.16
C ALA A 337 -32.66 0.22 41.35
N PHE A 338 -33.26 -0.79 42.08
CA PHE A 338 -34.76 -1.04 42.29
C PHE A 338 -35.25 -1.77 43.62
N ALA A 339 -36.59 -1.75 43.96
CA ALA A 339 -37.35 -2.19 45.21
C ALA A 339 -38.35 -3.42 45.09
N GLU A 340 -38.97 -3.96 46.18
CA GLU A 340 -39.33 -5.42 46.34
C GLU A 340 -40.76 -5.96 46.68
N LEU A 341 -40.95 -7.30 46.51
CA LEU A 341 -42.15 -8.16 46.71
C LEU A 341 -41.84 -9.39 47.63
N THR A 342 -42.84 -10.01 48.32
CA THR A 342 -42.64 -11.07 49.36
C THR A 342 -43.34 -12.42 49.06
N LEU A 343 -42.75 -13.53 49.50
CA LEU A 343 -43.19 -14.92 49.24
C LEU A 343 -43.19 -15.78 50.51
N VAL A 344 -44.09 -16.79 50.59
CA VAL A 344 -44.23 -17.67 51.76
C VAL A 344 -44.40 -19.14 51.35
N LEU A 345 -43.77 -20.07 52.08
CA LEU A 345 -43.95 -21.52 51.90
C LEU A 345 -45.33 -21.99 52.42
N ALA A 346 -45.98 -22.91 51.71
CA ALA A 346 -47.25 -23.47 52.15
C ALA A 346 -46.99 -24.67 53.07
N GLU A 347 -47.20 -24.50 54.37
CA GLU A 347 -46.83 -25.45 55.44
C GLU A 347 -47.42 -26.87 55.30
N ALA A 348 -48.45 -27.07 54.49
CA ALA A 348 -49.09 -28.37 54.29
C ALA A 348 -48.61 -29.16 53.05
N GLU A 349 -47.81 -28.53 52.18
CA GLU A 349 -47.43 -29.07 50.86
C GLU A 349 -45.97 -28.66 50.56
N PRO A 350 -44.96 -29.44 51.03
CA PRO A 350 -43.56 -29.03 51.07
C PRO A 350 -42.89 -28.82 49.69
N ASP A 351 -43.55 -29.27 48.62
CA ASP A 351 -43.07 -29.15 47.24
C ASP A 351 -43.60 -27.89 46.51
N PHE A 352 -44.25 -26.96 47.22
CA PHE A 352 -44.94 -25.80 46.64
C PHE A 352 -44.66 -24.47 47.37
N ILE A 353 -44.49 -23.38 46.60
CA ILE A 353 -44.36 -22.00 47.10
C ILE A 353 -45.59 -21.17 46.69
N ARG A 354 -46.09 -20.31 47.60
CA ARG A 354 -47.27 -19.46 47.38
C ARG A 354 -46.89 -17.98 47.35
N VAL A 355 -47.31 -17.26 46.30
CA VAL A 355 -47.07 -15.82 46.12
C VAL A 355 -48.16 -15.01 46.80
N ILE A 356 -47.80 -14.00 47.61
CA ILE A 356 -48.78 -13.15 48.32
C ILE A 356 -48.44 -11.66 48.15
N GLY A 357 -49.29 -10.94 47.42
CA GLY A 357 -49.29 -9.48 47.31
C GLY A 357 -48.76 -8.92 45.98
N GLY A 358 -49.53 -7.99 45.39
CA GLY A 358 -49.20 -7.20 44.19
C GLY A 358 -49.94 -7.64 42.93
N SER A 359 -50.57 -6.70 42.20
CA SER A 359 -51.18 -6.95 40.88
C SER A 359 -50.07 -7.18 39.84
N PRO A 360 -49.89 -8.41 39.30
CA PRO A 360 -48.82 -8.70 38.35
C PRO A 360 -49.32 -8.63 36.90
N VAL A 361 -48.44 -8.26 35.98
CA VAL A 361 -48.67 -8.34 34.53
C VAL A 361 -48.16 -9.70 34.04
N PRO A 362 -48.92 -10.47 33.22
CA PRO A 362 -48.47 -11.75 32.67
C PRO A 362 -47.15 -11.62 31.89
N GLY A 363 -46.21 -12.55 32.10
CA GLY A 363 -44.93 -12.63 31.35
C GLY A 363 -43.66 -12.19 32.11
N GLN A 364 -43.75 -11.86 33.39
CA GLN A 364 -42.56 -11.54 34.20
C GLN A 364 -41.88 -12.79 34.79
N PHE A 365 -40.57 -12.74 34.97
CA PHE A 365 -39.78 -13.82 35.59
C PHE A 365 -39.59 -13.56 37.08
N VAL A 366 -39.49 -14.64 37.87
CA VAL A 366 -39.30 -14.58 39.33
C VAL A 366 -38.04 -15.33 39.73
N GLN A 367 -37.28 -14.72 40.64
CA GLN A 367 -36.05 -15.24 41.19
C GLN A 367 -36.19 -15.42 42.71
N LEU A 368 -35.93 -16.63 43.20
CA LEU A 368 -36.01 -17.00 44.61
C LEU A 368 -34.63 -17.05 45.25
N LEU A 369 -34.45 -16.35 46.38
CA LEU A 369 -33.24 -16.37 47.19
C LEU A 369 -33.49 -17.18 48.47
N GLY A 370 -32.73 -18.25 48.70
CA GLY A 370 -32.74 -18.97 49.97
C GLY A 370 -31.55 -18.58 50.85
N SER A 371 -31.80 -18.11 52.07
CA SER A 371 -30.78 -17.92 53.12
C SER A 371 -31.38 -18.26 54.49
N THR A 372 -30.57 -18.87 55.37
CA THR A 372 -30.91 -19.05 56.80
C THR A 372 -30.60 -17.80 57.64
N ASP A 373 -29.89 -16.83 57.06
CA ASP A 373 -29.61 -15.52 57.66
C ASP A 373 -30.21 -14.41 56.77
N PRO A 374 -31.19 -13.63 57.27
CA PRO A 374 -31.86 -12.57 56.51
C PRO A 374 -30.96 -11.37 56.14
N THR A 375 -29.69 -11.36 56.57
CA THR A 375 -28.74 -10.26 56.34
C THR A 375 -27.57 -10.60 55.40
N ALA A 376 -27.41 -11.86 55.00
CA ALA A 376 -26.36 -12.28 54.05
C ALA A 376 -26.81 -12.13 52.57
N PRO A 377 -25.91 -11.80 51.63
CA PRO A 377 -26.20 -11.87 50.19
C PRO A 377 -26.45 -13.34 49.80
N GLY A 378 -27.70 -13.67 49.47
CA GLY A 378 -28.17 -15.04 49.29
C GLY A 378 -27.39 -15.84 48.24
N THR A 379 -26.82 -16.97 48.67
CA THR A 379 -26.27 -18.02 47.82
C THR A 379 -27.24 -19.19 47.84
N ASN A 380 -28.08 -19.27 46.81
CA ASN A 380 -28.81 -20.44 46.27
C ASN A 380 -30.02 -19.90 45.49
N TRP A 381 -30.02 -20.09 44.18
CA TRP A 381 -30.97 -19.45 43.25
C TRP A 381 -31.81 -20.52 42.58
N LEU A 382 -33.14 -20.34 42.59
CA LEU A 382 -34.07 -21.11 41.75
C LEU A 382 -34.78 -20.15 40.79
N LEU A 383 -34.70 -20.46 39.49
CA LEU A 383 -35.34 -19.69 38.42
C LEU A 383 -36.74 -20.26 38.16
N VAL A 384 -37.77 -19.42 38.27
CA VAL A 384 -39.15 -19.86 38.06
C VAL A 384 -39.90 -18.88 37.15
N ASN A 385 -40.51 -19.40 36.09
CA ASN A 385 -41.32 -18.61 35.15
C ASN A 385 -42.73 -18.43 35.72
N TYR A 386 -43.22 -17.19 35.83
CA TYR A 386 -44.55 -16.90 36.39
C TYR A 386 -45.70 -17.54 35.58
N GLY A 387 -45.46 -17.88 34.31
CA GLY A 387 -46.42 -18.59 33.46
C GLY A 387 -46.75 -20.02 33.89
N THR A 388 -46.05 -20.59 34.89
CA THR A 388 -46.26 -21.98 35.35
C THR A 388 -47.02 -22.09 36.67
N THR A 389 -47.67 -21.01 37.13
CA THR A 389 -48.51 -21.07 38.32
C THR A 389 -49.83 -21.79 38.03
N ASP A 390 -50.29 -22.61 38.97
CA ASP A 390 -51.66 -23.12 38.94
C ASP A 390 -52.68 -21.98 39.19
N PRO A 391 -54.00 -22.21 39.00
CA PRO A 391 -55.05 -21.21 39.25
C PRO A 391 -55.10 -20.67 40.68
N SER A 392 -54.37 -21.28 41.62
CA SER A 392 -54.28 -20.93 43.03
C SER A 392 -53.02 -20.09 43.34
N GLY A 393 -52.20 -19.78 42.32
CA GLY A 393 -50.94 -19.05 42.45
C GLY A 393 -49.79 -19.89 43.01
N ARG A 394 -49.86 -21.22 42.87
CA ARG A 394 -48.84 -22.15 43.36
C ARG A 394 -47.90 -22.59 42.24
N ILE A 395 -46.63 -22.78 42.58
CA ILE A 395 -45.61 -23.26 41.65
C ILE A 395 -45.04 -24.57 42.18
N GLN A 396 -45.06 -25.61 41.34
CA GLN A 396 -44.57 -26.94 41.67
C GLN A 396 -43.06 -27.07 41.46
N LEU A 397 -42.35 -27.59 42.46
CA LEU A 397 -40.91 -27.86 42.40
C LEU A 397 -40.67 -29.30 41.91
N LEU A 398 -40.05 -29.47 40.74
CA LEU A 398 -39.73 -30.79 40.19
C LEU A 398 -38.38 -31.29 40.71
N ALA A 399 -38.41 -32.33 41.54
CA ALA A 399 -37.26 -33.05 42.12
C ALA A 399 -36.29 -32.21 42.99
N PRO A 400 -36.73 -31.68 44.15
CA PRO A 400 -35.85 -30.99 45.08
C PRO A 400 -35.06 -32.05 45.88
N ARG A 401 -33.83 -32.36 45.47
CA ARG A 401 -32.91 -33.15 46.30
C ARG A 401 -31.82 -32.25 46.86
N SER A 402 -32.17 -31.46 47.88
CA SER A 402 -31.21 -30.91 48.82
C SER A 402 -31.78 -30.98 50.24
N PRO A 403 -31.08 -31.58 51.22
CA PRO A 403 -31.56 -31.75 52.59
C PRO A 403 -31.73 -30.46 53.42
N ALA A 404 -31.44 -29.27 52.86
CA ALA A 404 -31.23 -28.04 53.63
C ALA A 404 -32.42 -27.05 53.66
N LEU A 405 -33.61 -27.39 53.15
CA LEU A 405 -34.65 -26.40 52.82
C LEU A 405 -35.78 -26.20 53.85
N ASN A 406 -35.73 -26.80 55.04
CA ASN A 406 -36.87 -26.72 55.96
C ASN A 406 -37.02 -25.36 56.70
N GLN A 407 -36.13 -24.37 56.48
CA GLN A 407 -36.15 -23.08 57.21
C GLN A 407 -35.60 -21.88 56.43
N ALA A 408 -36.01 -21.65 55.18
CA ALA A 408 -35.56 -20.48 54.40
C ALA A 408 -36.65 -19.40 54.27
N TYR A 409 -36.27 -18.13 54.46
CA TYR A 409 -37.07 -16.95 54.10
C TYR A 409 -36.69 -16.51 52.67
N TYR A 410 -37.69 -16.15 51.85
CA TYR A 410 -37.48 -15.82 50.42
C TYR A 410 -37.85 -14.37 50.10
N ARG A 411 -37.04 -13.71 49.26
CA ARG A 411 -37.21 -12.32 48.79
C ARG A 411 -37.36 -12.33 47.26
N LEU A 412 -38.35 -11.61 46.70
CA LEU A 412 -38.68 -11.66 45.26
C LEU A 412 -38.21 -10.41 44.51
N ARG A 413 -37.67 -10.62 43.30
CA ARG A 413 -37.39 -9.56 42.31
C ARG A 413 -38.01 -9.93 40.96
N THR A 414 -38.72 -8.99 40.34
CA THR A 414 -39.28 -9.14 38.98
C THR A 414 -38.35 -8.49 37.94
N GLY A 415 -38.23 -9.10 36.75
CA GLY A 415 -37.35 -8.62 35.67
C GLY A 415 -37.70 -9.16 34.27
N ASP A 416 -37.09 -8.56 33.24
CA ASP A 416 -37.22 -8.95 31.82
C ASP A 416 -36.49 -10.27 31.53
N SER A 417 -37.11 -11.12 30.71
CA SER A 417 -36.61 -12.38 30.13
C SER A 417 -35.18 -12.34 29.57
N SER A 418 -34.72 -11.18 29.11
CA SER A 418 -33.37 -10.96 28.55
C SER A 418 -32.25 -10.84 29.60
N THR A 419 -32.59 -10.81 30.91
CA THR A 419 -31.66 -10.54 32.02
C THR A 419 -31.27 -11.78 32.85
N LYS A 420 -31.55 -12.99 32.36
CA LYS A 420 -31.14 -14.25 32.99
C LYS A 420 -29.62 -14.27 33.19
N LEU A 421 -29.16 -14.26 34.45
CA LEU A 421 -27.75 -14.48 34.76
C LEU A 421 -27.47 -15.97 34.54
N GLU A 422 -26.61 -16.30 33.60
CA GLU A 422 -26.17 -17.68 33.38
C GLU A 422 -25.19 -18.11 34.49
N PRO A 423 -25.25 -19.36 34.99
CA PRO A 423 -24.27 -19.86 35.95
C PRO A 423 -22.86 -19.82 35.36
N PRO A 424 -21.83 -19.64 36.21
CA PRO A 424 -20.47 -19.63 35.70
C PRO A 424 -20.14 -21.01 35.17
N SER A 425 -19.55 -21.06 33.99
CA SER A 425 -19.01 -22.30 33.42
C SER A 425 -17.53 -22.10 33.15
N ILE A 426 -16.72 -23.11 33.46
CA ILE A 426 -15.32 -23.13 33.05
C ILE A 426 -15.32 -23.46 31.56
N GLY A 427 -14.95 -22.50 30.72
CA GLY A 427 -14.66 -22.76 29.31
C GLY A 427 -13.32 -23.48 29.17
N ILE A 428 -12.28 -22.96 29.80
CA ILE A 428 -10.93 -23.54 29.81
C ILE A 428 -10.39 -23.50 31.24
N ALA A 429 -10.06 -24.68 31.79
CA ALA A 429 -9.44 -24.82 33.11
C ALA A 429 -7.94 -24.46 33.06
N PRO A 430 -7.33 -24.05 34.19
CA PRO A 430 -5.90 -23.85 34.26
C PRO A 430 -5.14 -25.14 33.94
N HIS A 431 -4.01 -24.99 33.27
CA HIS A 431 -3.14 -26.09 32.87
C HIS A 431 -1.92 -26.17 33.79
N SER A 432 -1.40 -27.37 34.00
CA SER A 432 -0.19 -27.57 34.81
C SER A 432 1.00 -26.86 34.15
N LEU A 433 1.87 -26.27 34.97
CA LEU A 433 3.03 -25.48 34.54
C LEU A 433 4.33 -26.08 35.04
N MET A 434 5.37 -25.96 34.21
CA MET A 434 6.75 -26.25 34.57
C MET A 434 7.60 -25.05 34.20
N VAL A 435 8.16 -24.38 35.19
CA VAL A 435 8.93 -23.13 35.01
C VAL A 435 10.28 -23.23 35.71
N ALA A 436 11.29 -22.49 35.27
CA ALA A 436 12.59 -22.48 35.95
C ALA A 436 12.55 -21.66 37.26
N PRO A 437 13.45 -21.91 38.23
CA PRO A 437 13.58 -21.08 39.41
C PRO A 437 13.87 -19.62 39.05
N GLY A 438 13.06 -18.70 39.58
CA GLY A 438 13.13 -17.26 39.32
C GLY A 438 12.28 -16.80 38.13
N GLU A 439 11.82 -17.70 37.27
CA GLU A 439 10.93 -17.37 36.16
C GLU A 439 9.47 -17.25 36.64
N PRO A 440 8.66 -16.38 36.02
CA PRO A 440 7.27 -16.24 36.37
C PRO A 440 6.44 -17.47 35.97
N ALA A 441 5.50 -17.89 36.82
CA ALA A 441 4.45 -18.84 36.47
C ALA A 441 3.08 -18.17 36.51
N THR A 442 2.29 -18.29 35.43
CA THR A 442 0.94 -17.73 35.36
C THR A 442 -0.07 -18.82 35.05
N PHE A 443 -0.94 -19.14 36.00
CA PHE A 443 -2.11 -19.97 35.76
C PHE A 443 -3.29 -19.10 35.33
N GLU A 444 -4.04 -19.50 34.32
CA GLU A 444 -5.19 -18.75 33.80
C GLU A 444 -6.42 -19.63 33.69
N VAL A 445 -7.60 -19.06 33.90
CA VAL A 445 -8.88 -19.72 33.69
C VAL A 445 -9.75 -18.84 32.78
N ILE A 446 -10.36 -19.46 31.77
CA ILE A 446 -11.41 -18.80 30.99
C ILE A 446 -12.74 -19.33 31.47
N ALA A 447 -13.52 -18.45 32.09
CA ALA A 447 -14.85 -18.78 32.56
C ALA A 447 -15.89 -17.88 31.90
N ASN A 448 -17.04 -18.46 31.57
CA ASN A 448 -18.15 -17.77 30.94
C ASN A 448 -19.25 -17.54 31.98
N GLY A 449 -19.77 -16.33 32.00
CA GLY A 449 -20.87 -15.93 32.86
C GLY A 449 -20.74 -14.46 33.27
N PRO A 450 -21.85 -13.82 33.63
CA PRO A 450 -21.82 -12.44 34.11
C PRO A 450 -21.27 -12.38 35.55
N ARG A 451 -20.49 -11.33 35.84
CA ARG A 451 -20.04 -10.95 37.21
C ARG A 451 -19.32 -12.09 37.95
N LEU A 452 -18.25 -12.59 37.34
CA LEU A 452 -17.44 -13.68 37.87
C LEU A 452 -16.48 -13.16 38.95
N HIS A 453 -16.35 -13.94 40.01
CA HIS A 453 -15.39 -13.78 41.09
C HIS A 453 -14.53 -15.04 41.14
N TYR A 454 -13.24 -14.86 41.35
CA TYR A 454 -12.28 -15.94 41.35
C TYR A 454 -11.68 -16.07 42.75
N LEU A 455 -11.37 -17.29 43.15
CA LEU A 455 -10.57 -17.55 44.33
C LEU A 455 -9.62 -18.70 44.00
N TRP A 456 -8.34 -18.40 43.94
CA TRP A 456 -7.32 -19.43 43.73
C TRP A 456 -7.04 -20.17 45.03
N LEU A 457 -6.78 -21.47 44.92
CA LEU A 457 -6.33 -22.32 46.01
C LEU A 457 -4.96 -22.90 45.67
N SER A 458 -4.13 -23.07 46.70
CA SER A 458 -2.87 -23.80 46.65
C SER A 458 -2.99 -25.02 47.55
N ASN A 459 -2.92 -26.23 46.98
CA ASN A 459 -3.17 -27.49 47.67
C ASN A 459 -4.49 -27.48 48.48
N GLY A 460 -5.55 -26.92 47.88
CA GLY A 460 -6.87 -26.80 48.52
C GLY A 460 -6.98 -25.69 49.57
N VAL A 461 -5.91 -24.95 49.87
CA VAL A 461 -5.93 -23.80 50.79
C VAL A 461 -6.18 -22.51 50.00
N PRO A 462 -7.20 -21.71 50.34
CA PRO A 462 -7.47 -20.45 49.65
C PRO A 462 -6.30 -19.48 49.68
N LEU A 463 -6.08 -18.78 48.57
CA LEU A 463 -5.16 -17.65 48.41
C LEU A 463 -6.00 -16.37 48.33
N PRO A 464 -6.32 -15.72 49.47
CA PRO A 464 -7.43 -14.75 49.55
C PRO A 464 -7.21 -13.46 48.76
N ALA A 465 -5.97 -13.19 48.33
CA ALA A 465 -5.60 -12.03 47.53
C ALA A 465 -5.53 -12.33 46.02
N GLN A 466 -5.72 -13.60 45.63
CA GLN A 466 -5.63 -14.06 44.24
C GLN A 466 -7.05 -14.25 43.72
N THR A 467 -7.63 -13.14 43.26
CA THR A 467 -9.07 -13.04 42.96
C THR A 467 -9.39 -12.73 41.50
N ASN A 468 -8.37 -12.80 40.64
CA ASN A 468 -8.48 -12.59 39.21
C ASN A 468 -8.60 -13.92 38.44
N ALA A 469 -8.98 -13.82 37.17
CA ALA A 469 -8.98 -14.96 36.25
C ALA A 469 -7.57 -15.54 36.01
N THR A 470 -6.52 -14.85 36.47
CA THR A 470 -5.14 -15.28 36.40
C THR A 470 -4.49 -15.27 37.79
N LEU A 471 -3.65 -16.26 38.07
CA LEU A 471 -2.75 -16.35 39.22
C LEU A 471 -1.32 -16.23 38.73
N HIS A 472 -0.65 -15.13 39.07
CA HIS A 472 0.72 -14.86 38.67
C HIS A 472 1.68 -15.03 39.86
N ILE A 473 2.70 -15.86 39.68
CA ILE A 473 3.81 -16.10 40.61
C ILE A 473 5.04 -15.47 39.93
N PRO A 474 5.46 -14.25 40.29
CA PRO A 474 6.45 -13.47 39.51
C PRO A 474 7.87 -14.07 39.47
N GLY A 475 8.21 -14.87 40.48
CA GLY A 475 9.46 -15.60 40.55
C GLY A 475 9.22 -16.95 41.21
N ALA A 476 8.99 -17.96 40.38
CA ALA A 476 8.71 -19.29 40.87
C ALA A 476 9.92 -19.83 41.62
N ALA A 477 9.69 -20.39 42.80
CA ALA A 477 10.71 -20.93 43.66
C ALA A 477 10.22 -22.29 44.18
N PRO A 478 11.09 -23.17 44.68
CA PRO A 478 10.66 -24.48 45.19
C PRO A 478 9.54 -24.40 46.23
N VAL A 479 9.46 -23.30 47.00
CA VAL A 479 8.38 -23.02 47.97
C VAL A 479 7.00 -22.76 47.33
N HIS A 480 6.95 -22.47 46.04
CA HIS A 480 5.72 -22.25 45.27
C HIS A 480 5.23 -23.54 44.56
N GLU A 481 5.88 -24.69 44.69
CA GLU A 481 5.39 -25.93 44.09
C GLU A 481 4.12 -26.44 44.79
N ALA A 482 2.99 -26.46 44.07
CA ALA A 482 1.70 -26.92 44.58
C ALA A 482 0.73 -27.31 43.43
N GLU A 483 -0.41 -27.89 43.78
CA GLU A 483 -1.58 -27.99 42.91
C GLU A 483 -2.50 -26.78 43.10
N TYR A 484 -2.74 -26.07 42.01
CA TYR A 484 -3.53 -24.85 41.98
C TYR A 484 -4.89 -25.09 41.34
N GLN A 485 -5.94 -24.60 41.99
CA GLN A 485 -7.32 -24.65 41.50
C GLN A 485 -7.93 -23.27 41.61
N VAL A 486 -8.96 -22.98 40.83
CA VAL A 486 -9.72 -21.75 40.96
C VAL A 486 -11.21 -22.06 41.09
N ILE A 487 -11.81 -21.48 42.12
CA ILE A 487 -13.26 -21.43 42.28
C ILE A 487 -13.72 -20.20 41.53
N VAL A 488 -14.56 -20.39 40.51
CA VAL A 488 -15.22 -19.31 39.79
C VAL A 488 -16.66 -19.26 40.22
N ALA A 489 -17.02 -18.20 40.91
CA ALA A 489 -18.36 -17.98 41.40
C ALA A 489 -18.96 -16.77 40.69
N ASN A 490 -20.25 -16.83 40.38
CA ASN A 490 -21.04 -15.61 40.32
C ASN A 490 -22.16 -15.74 41.32
N VAL A 491 -23.06 -14.78 41.27
CA VAL A 491 -24.20 -14.78 42.15
C VAL A 491 -25.01 -16.07 41.99
N VAL A 492 -25.18 -16.62 40.79
CA VAL A 492 -26.03 -17.80 40.47
C VAL A 492 -25.49 -19.12 41.01
N ASN A 493 -24.21 -19.44 40.80
CA ASN A 493 -23.57 -20.65 41.32
C ASN A 493 -22.04 -20.45 41.38
N SER A 494 -21.30 -21.46 41.86
CA SER A 494 -19.86 -21.56 41.70
C SER A 494 -19.47 -22.87 41.03
N VAL A 495 -18.38 -22.82 40.27
CA VAL A 495 -17.76 -23.97 39.64
C VAL A 495 -16.28 -23.96 39.99
N THR A 496 -15.75 -25.10 40.43
CA THR A 496 -14.31 -25.25 40.72
C THR A 496 -13.63 -25.90 39.53
N SER A 497 -12.48 -25.37 39.14
CA SER A 497 -11.69 -25.96 38.07
C SER A 497 -11.07 -27.31 38.45
N ALA A 498 -10.66 -28.08 37.44
CA ALA A 498 -9.68 -29.16 37.64
C ALA A 498 -8.36 -28.58 38.19
N PRO A 499 -7.59 -29.35 38.99
CA PRO A 499 -6.29 -28.92 39.52
C PRO A 499 -5.20 -28.85 38.46
N ALA A 500 -4.34 -27.83 38.59
CA ALA A 500 -3.20 -27.54 37.73
C ALA A 500 -1.92 -27.47 38.58
N ARG A 501 -0.94 -28.33 38.30
CA ARG A 501 0.26 -28.45 39.13
C ARG A 501 1.37 -27.51 38.68
N LEU A 502 2.01 -26.80 39.61
CA LEU A 502 3.26 -26.08 39.38
C LEU A 502 4.46 -26.95 39.74
N ARG A 503 5.42 -27.06 38.82
CA ARG A 503 6.76 -27.60 39.08
C ARG A 503 7.81 -26.53 38.75
N VAL A 504 8.79 -26.36 39.62
CA VAL A 504 9.84 -25.35 39.46
C VAL A 504 11.16 -26.03 39.13
N THR A 505 11.42 -26.21 37.83
CA THR A 505 12.58 -26.94 37.28
C THR A 505 13.12 -26.26 36.01
N ASN A 506 14.45 -26.20 35.85
CA ASN A 506 15.06 -25.75 34.60
C ASN A 506 14.79 -26.75 33.46
N THR A 507 14.48 -26.26 32.26
CA THR A 507 14.16 -27.10 31.09
C THR A 507 14.95 -26.69 29.84
N ALA A 508 15.48 -27.70 29.15
CA ALA A 508 16.01 -27.55 27.80
C ALA A 508 14.89 -27.10 26.83
N PRO A 509 15.23 -26.51 25.67
CA PRO A 509 14.23 -26.08 24.70
C PRO A 509 13.49 -27.28 24.10
N TRP A 510 12.26 -27.05 23.64
CA TRP A 510 11.48 -27.97 22.82
C TRP A 510 10.63 -27.19 21.83
N ILE A 511 10.39 -27.78 20.66
CA ILE A 511 9.67 -27.14 19.55
C ILE A 511 8.16 -27.33 19.74
N VAL A 512 7.41 -26.23 19.68
CA VAL A 512 5.95 -26.20 19.79
C VAL A 512 5.30 -26.29 18.42
N THR A 513 5.84 -25.57 17.44
CA THR A 513 5.36 -25.56 16.06
C THR A 513 6.54 -25.70 15.13
N ASP A 514 6.55 -26.76 14.34
CA ASP A 514 7.55 -27.01 13.31
C ASP A 514 7.26 -26.17 12.05
N PRO A 515 8.31 -25.85 11.25
CA PRO A 515 8.11 -25.29 9.92
C PRO A 515 7.38 -26.28 9.00
N GLU A 516 6.56 -25.73 8.10
CA GLU A 516 5.78 -26.48 7.11
C GLU A 516 6.53 -26.59 5.77
N ASP A 517 6.25 -27.66 5.02
CA ASP A 517 6.81 -27.85 3.67
C ASP A 517 6.20 -26.83 2.70
N LEU A 518 7.00 -26.32 1.77
CA LEU A 518 6.60 -25.33 0.77
C LEU A 518 6.90 -25.79 -0.64
N ALA A 519 5.99 -25.49 -1.57
CA ALA A 519 6.19 -25.63 -3.00
C ALA A 519 6.00 -24.27 -3.67
N VAL A 520 7.07 -23.74 -4.27
CA VAL A 520 7.09 -22.41 -4.89
C VAL A 520 7.72 -22.48 -6.28
N THR A 521 7.41 -21.52 -7.14
CA THR A 521 8.06 -21.39 -8.45
C THR A 521 9.28 -20.49 -8.31
N ALA A 522 10.33 -20.74 -9.10
CA ALA A 522 11.49 -19.85 -9.08
C ALA A 522 11.06 -18.38 -9.37
N GLY A 523 11.52 -17.44 -8.53
CA GLY A 523 11.12 -16.03 -8.53
C GLY A 523 10.04 -15.66 -7.51
N ASP A 524 9.30 -16.62 -6.94
CA ASP A 524 8.37 -16.39 -5.83
C ASP A 524 9.11 -16.15 -4.50
N THR A 525 8.39 -15.79 -3.43
CA THR A 525 8.92 -15.70 -2.06
C THR A 525 8.55 -16.94 -1.25
N ALA A 526 9.48 -17.49 -0.46
CA ALA A 526 9.24 -18.56 0.50
C ALA A 526 9.41 -18.06 1.95
N LEU A 527 8.53 -18.51 2.86
CA LEU A 527 8.52 -18.12 4.29
C LEU A 527 8.38 -19.35 5.19
N PHE A 528 9.41 -19.66 5.97
CA PHE A 528 9.35 -20.67 7.04
C PHE A 528 9.23 -20.00 8.40
N THR A 529 8.46 -20.58 9.32
CA THR A 529 8.28 -20.09 10.69
C THR A 529 8.45 -21.23 11.71
N VAL A 530 8.90 -20.90 12.92
CA VAL A 530 9.03 -21.85 14.04
C VAL A 530 8.57 -21.21 15.35
N SER A 531 8.02 -22.01 16.26
CA SER A 531 7.77 -21.62 17.66
C SER A 531 8.39 -22.65 18.61
N ALA A 532 9.06 -22.18 19.67
CA ALA A 532 9.73 -23.02 20.65
C ALA A 532 9.57 -22.48 22.07
N LEU A 533 9.57 -23.38 23.05
CA LEU A 533 9.55 -23.07 24.48
C LEU A 533 10.77 -23.67 25.17
N GLY A 534 11.12 -23.13 26.33
CA GLY A 534 12.28 -23.56 27.11
C GLY A 534 12.71 -22.46 28.05
N THR A 535 13.66 -22.75 28.94
CA THR A 535 14.20 -21.70 29.83
C THR A 535 14.99 -20.67 29.00
N LEU A 536 14.71 -19.38 29.19
CA LEU A 536 15.32 -18.29 28.41
C LEU A 536 16.79 -18.02 28.83
N PRO A 537 17.60 -17.37 27.98
CA PRO A 537 17.32 -16.97 26.59
C PRO A 537 17.37 -18.16 25.62
N LEU A 538 16.46 -18.17 24.64
CA LEU A 538 16.52 -19.08 23.50
C LEU A 538 17.27 -18.41 22.36
N THR A 539 18.13 -19.17 21.68
CA THR A 539 18.83 -18.73 20.47
C THR A 539 18.49 -19.66 19.32
N TYR A 540 18.36 -19.10 18.11
CA TYR A 540 17.93 -19.82 16.91
C TYR A 540 19.04 -19.82 15.88
N GLN A 541 19.15 -20.90 15.13
CA GLN A 541 19.99 -20.98 13.94
C GLN A 541 19.29 -21.84 12.90
N TRP A 542 18.98 -21.28 11.73
CA TRP A 542 18.45 -22.02 10.59
C TRP A 542 19.56 -22.73 9.84
N TYR A 543 19.24 -23.90 9.32
CA TYR A 543 20.08 -24.77 8.52
C TYR A 543 19.38 -25.10 7.21
N ARG A 544 20.13 -25.10 6.11
CA ARG A 544 19.72 -25.65 4.81
C ARG A 544 20.56 -26.89 4.53
N ASN A 545 19.90 -28.03 4.35
CA ASN A 545 20.56 -29.33 4.10
C ASN A 545 21.66 -29.63 5.15
N GLY A 546 21.37 -29.33 6.42
CA GLY A 546 22.32 -29.53 7.52
C GLY A 546 23.46 -28.51 7.61
N THR A 547 23.52 -27.49 6.74
CA THR A 547 24.52 -26.42 6.78
C THR A 547 23.89 -25.13 7.35
N PRO A 548 24.52 -24.45 8.33
CA PRO A 548 23.95 -23.24 8.91
C PRO A 548 23.87 -22.11 7.88
N LEU A 549 22.75 -21.39 7.86
CA LEU A 549 22.55 -20.18 7.08
C LEU A 549 23.04 -18.97 7.89
N PRO A 550 24.12 -18.28 7.48
CA PRO A 550 24.66 -17.17 8.25
C PRO A 550 23.64 -16.04 8.46
N GLY A 551 23.49 -15.58 9.71
CA GLY A 551 22.57 -14.49 10.06
C GLY A 551 21.09 -14.88 10.17
N ALA A 552 20.73 -16.13 9.82
CA ALA A 552 19.38 -16.63 9.98
C ALA A 552 19.12 -17.13 11.41
N THR A 553 18.93 -16.19 12.34
CA THR A 553 18.78 -16.45 13.78
C THR A 553 17.43 -16.01 14.35
N SER A 554 16.45 -15.78 13.48
CA SER A 554 15.08 -15.38 13.86
C SER A 554 14.13 -16.58 13.90
N THR A 555 12.94 -16.38 14.46
CA THR A 555 11.83 -17.35 14.44
C THR A 555 11.21 -17.53 13.05
N ALA A 556 11.54 -16.65 12.10
CA ALA A 556 11.13 -16.75 10.70
C ALA A 556 12.34 -16.67 9.75
N LEU A 557 12.28 -17.43 8.65
CA LEU A 557 13.23 -17.40 7.54
C LEU A 557 12.47 -17.00 6.27
N VAL A 558 12.84 -15.85 5.68
CA VAL A 558 12.30 -15.34 4.42
C VAL A 558 13.34 -15.50 3.30
N ILE A 559 12.95 -16.10 2.19
CA ILE A 559 13.75 -16.19 0.97
C ILE A 559 12.99 -15.44 -0.12
N ASN A 560 13.50 -14.29 -0.54
CA ASN A 560 12.94 -13.51 -1.64
C ASN A 560 13.53 -13.97 -2.98
N GLU A 561 12.74 -13.95 -4.05
CA GLU A 561 13.16 -14.36 -5.39
C GLU A 561 13.80 -15.76 -5.41
N VAL A 562 13.07 -16.76 -4.91
CA VAL A 562 13.55 -18.13 -4.72
C VAL A 562 14.18 -18.69 -6.00
N ARG A 563 15.36 -19.30 -5.87
CA ARG A 563 16.07 -19.94 -6.97
C ARG A 563 16.03 -21.46 -6.82
N THR A 564 16.33 -22.17 -7.89
CA THR A 564 16.26 -23.65 -7.89
C THR A 564 17.34 -24.26 -6.98
N ASN A 565 18.44 -23.55 -6.74
CA ASN A 565 19.46 -23.90 -5.76
C ASN A 565 19.09 -23.58 -4.30
N ASP A 566 17.95 -22.94 -4.06
CA ASP A 566 17.39 -22.77 -2.72
C ASP A 566 16.52 -23.95 -2.31
N ALA A 567 16.16 -24.85 -3.24
CA ALA A 567 15.47 -26.10 -2.92
C ALA A 567 16.27 -26.93 -1.91
N GLY A 568 15.57 -27.55 -0.96
CA GLY A 568 16.22 -28.36 0.07
C GLY A 568 15.43 -28.44 1.36
N SER A 569 16.03 -29.12 2.32
CA SER A 569 15.48 -29.27 3.67
C SER A 569 15.93 -28.12 4.56
N TYR A 570 14.96 -27.46 5.18
CA TYR A 570 15.14 -26.37 6.14
C TYR A 570 14.81 -26.86 7.54
N GLN A 571 15.72 -26.62 8.48
CA GLN A 571 15.55 -27.02 9.87
C GLN A 571 16.13 -25.95 10.76
N VAL A 572 15.59 -25.79 11.96
CA VAL A 572 16.09 -24.80 12.92
C VAL A 572 16.49 -25.48 14.21
N ARG A 573 17.66 -25.10 14.73
CA ARG A 573 18.14 -25.50 16.04
C ARG A 573 17.85 -24.38 17.03
N VAL A 574 17.22 -24.73 18.14
CA VAL A 574 16.93 -23.82 19.25
C VAL A 574 17.72 -24.25 20.46
N GLU A 575 18.51 -23.37 21.06
CA GLU A 575 19.37 -23.71 22.20
C GLU A 575 19.29 -22.72 23.36
N ASN A 576 19.54 -23.25 24.56
CA ASN A 576 19.77 -22.50 25.79
C ASN A 576 20.90 -23.20 26.61
N ARG A 577 21.25 -22.65 27.77
CA ARG A 577 22.33 -23.24 28.62
C ARG A 577 21.99 -24.62 29.23
N TRP A 578 20.76 -25.10 29.10
CA TRP A 578 20.30 -26.39 29.63
C TRP A 578 20.10 -27.46 28.54
N GLY A 579 20.19 -27.09 27.25
CA GLY A 579 20.17 -28.04 26.13
C GLY A 579 19.78 -27.38 24.80
N SER A 580 19.50 -28.21 23.80
CA SER A 580 19.02 -27.75 22.49
C SER A 580 17.96 -28.70 21.91
N ALA A 581 17.02 -28.15 21.15
CA ALA A 581 16.07 -28.90 20.34
C ALA A 581 16.21 -28.56 18.86
N TRP A 582 15.85 -29.53 18.02
CA TRP A 582 15.76 -29.37 16.57
C TRP A 582 14.30 -29.45 16.16
N SER A 583 13.89 -28.63 15.20
CA SER A 583 12.60 -28.79 14.52
C SER A 583 12.57 -30.04 13.67
N ARG A 584 11.39 -30.47 13.23
CA ARG A 584 11.23 -31.31 12.04
C ARG A 584 11.81 -30.56 10.84
N PRO A 585 12.48 -31.26 9.91
CA PRO A 585 12.86 -30.67 8.63
C PRO A 585 11.62 -30.32 7.81
N ALA A 586 11.56 -29.10 7.29
CA ALA A 586 10.61 -28.64 6.29
C ALA A 586 11.23 -28.69 4.89
N THR A 587 10.51 -29.17 3.89
CA THR A 587 11.04 -29.26 2.51
C THR A 587 10.62 -28.05 1.69
N LEU A 588 11.58 -27.34 1.09
CA LEU A 588 11.32 -26.39 0.00
C LEU A 588 11.46 -27.12 -1.34
N THR A 589 10.36 -27.30 -2.04
CA THR A 589 10.34 -27.72 -3.44
C THR A 589 10.28 -26.49 -4.32
N VAL A 590 11.24 -26.35 -5.23
CA VAL A 590 11.25 -25.24 -6.19
C VAL A 590 11.01 -25.80 -7.58
N THR A 591 9.91 -25.38 -8.19
CA THR A 591 9.64 -25.69 -9.60
C THR A 591 10.50 -24.76 -10.46
N GLU A 592 11.41 -25.33 -11.25
CA GLU A 592 12.17 -24.53 -12.22
C GLU A 592 11.21 -23.92 -13.25
N VAL A 593 11.34 -22.63 -13.50
CA VAL A 593 10.73 -22.04 -14.71
C VAL A 593 11.62 -22.48 -15.88
N PRO A 594 11.06 -22.99 -17.00
CA PRO A 594 11.89 -23.50 -18.08
C PRO A 594 12.86 -22.40 -18.58
N THR A 595 14.11 -22.80 -18.79
CA THR A 595 15.21 -21.91 -19.20
C THR A 595 15.31 -21.72 -20.70
N ALA A 596 14.47 -22.42 -21.47
CA ALA A 596 14.38 -22.19 -22.90
C ALA A 596 13.77 -20.80 -23.12
N PRO A 597 14.48 -19.87 -23.79
CA PRO A 597 13.83 -18.65 -24.25
C PRO A 597 12.60 -19.05 -25.07
N PRO A 598 11.46 -18.37 -24.88
CA PRO A 598 10.25 -18.71 -25.61
C PRO A 598 10.54 -18.60 -27.11
N VAL A 599 10.01 -19.54 -27.89
CA VAL A 599 10.18 -19.55 -29.34
C VAL A 599 9.58 -18.25 -29.90
N THR A 600 10.41 -17.31 -30.33
CA THR A 600 9.96 -16.01 -30.89
C THR A 600 9.58 -16.10 -32.36
N ASN A 601 9.18 -17.28 -32.83
CA ASN A 601 8.62 -17.41 -34.16
C ASN A 601 7.22 -16.82 -34.14
N LEU A 602 6.88 -16.13 -35.22
CA LEU A 602 5.53 -15.64 -35.46
C LEU A 602 4.52 -16.80 -35.35
N MET A 603 3.66 -16.72 -34.35
CA MET A 603 2.49 -17.56 -34.15
C MET A 603 1.26 -16.66 -34.15
N GLY A 604 0.10 -17.17 -34.54
CA GLY A 604 -1.07 -16.32 -34.66
C GLY A 604 -1.68 -16.34 -36.04
N PHE A 605 -2.80 -15.64 -36.19
CA PHE A 605 -3.42 -15.47 -37.50
C PHE A 605 -2.53 -14.73 -38.50
N ALA A 606 -1.52 -13.96 -38.07
CA ALA A 606 -0.57 -13.36 -38.99
C ALA A 606 0.54 -14.34 -39.44
N ALA A 607 0.49 -15.63 -39.07
CA ALA A 607 1.48 -16.63 -39.48
C ALA A 607 1.78 -16.55 -40.99
N GLY A 608 3.07 -16.45 -41.32
CA GLY A 608 3.56 -16.27 -42.70
C GLY A 608 3.87 -14.81 -43.09
N VAL A 609 3.60 -13.81 -42.24
CA VAL A 609 4.11 -12.45 -42.46
C VAL A 609 5.64 -12.45 -42.44
N THR A 610 6.25 -11.87 -43.48
CA THR A 610 7.70 -11.74 -43.64
C THR A 610 8.19 -10.29 -43.60
N GLY A 611 7.27 -9.33 -43.64
CA GLY A 611 7.59 -7.90 -43.67
C GLY A 611 8.51 -7.55 -44.85
N GLY A 612 9.61 -6.86 -44.54
CA GLY A 612 10.63 -6.42 -45.49
C GLY A 612 11.74 -7.44 -45.79
N THR A 613 11.61 -8.69 -45.35
CA THR A 613 12.64 -9.73 -45.54
C THR A 613 13.06 -9.86 -47.00
N GLY A 614 14.37 -9.97 -47.25
CA GLY A 614 14.97 -10.00 -48.59
C GLY A 614 15.00 -8.64 -49.31
N GLY A 615 14.55 -7.58 -48.63
CA GLY A 615 14.53 -6.21 -49.14
C GLY A 615 15.72 -5.36 -48.76
N SER A 616 15.66 -4.08 -49.14
CA SER A 616 16.69 -3.10 -48.82
C SER A 616 16.56 -2.60 -47.38
N VAL A 617 17.68 -2.26 -46.75
CA VAL A 617 17.72 -1.73 -45.38
C VAL A 617 17.89 -0.21 -45.42
N THR A 618 17.14 0.52 -44.60
CA THR A 618 17.33 1.96 -44.40
C THR A 618 17.25 2.32 -42.92
N ASN A 619 18.07 3.30 -42.51
CA ASN A 619 18.05 3.85 -41.15
C ASN A 619 17.30 5.18 -41.15
N VAL A 620 16.44 5.38 -40.15
CA VAL A 620 15.66 6.61 -39.97
C VAL A 620 15.85 7.15 -38.56
N THR A 621 16.12 8.45 -38.44
CA THR A 621 16.27 9.17 -37.17
C THR A 621 15.30 10.37 -37.07
N THR A 622 14.52 10.62 -38.12
CA THR A 622 13.60 11.76 -38.20
C THR A 622 12.27 11.33 -38.79
N PHE A 623 11.21 12.08 -38.50
CA PHE A 623 9.88 11.80 -39.03
C PHE A 623 9.83 11.89 -40.57
N ALA A 624 10.54 12.85 -41.18
CA ALA A 624 10.59 12.98 -42.63
C ALA A 624 11.19 11.74 -43.31
N GLN A 625 12.26 11.17 -42.73
CA GLN A 625 12.87 9.94 -43.22
C GLN A 625 11.95 8.73 -43.02
N LEU A 626 11.35 8.58 -41.84
CA LEU A 626 10.40 7.50 -41.55
C LEU A 626 9.22 7.54 -42.52
N ARG A 627 8.59 8.71 -42.69
CA ARG A 627 7.46 8.92 -43.60
C ARG A 627 7.83 8.61 -45.05
N GLY A 628 9.03 8.99 -45.49
CA GLY A 628 9.55 8.65 -46.82
C GLY A 628 9.72 7.14 -46.99
N ALA A 629 10.37 6.48 -46.02
CA ALA A 629 10.67 5.05 -46.05
C ALA A 629 9.40 4.18 -46.07
N CYS A 630 8.39 4.53 -45.26
CA CYS A 630 7.10 3.82 -45.21
C CYS A 630 6.31 3.83 -46.54
N ARG A 631 6.69 4.69 -47.49
CA ARG A 631 6.05 4.86 -48.80
C ARG A 631 6.89 4.31 -49.95
N LEU A 632 8.06 3.73 -49.68
CA LEU A 632 8.91 3.15 -50.73
C LEU A 632 8.28 1.90 -51.32
N ALA A 633 8.42 1.73 -52.64
CA ALA A 633 8.06 0.51 -53.33
C ALA A 633 9.06 -0.63 -53.00
N GLY A 634 8.57 -1.87 -53.08
CA GLY A 634 9.37 -3.07 -52.80
C GLY A 634 9.55 -3.39 -51.31
N PRO A 635 10.20 -4.51 -50.97
CA PRO A 635 10.45 -4.90 -49.59
C PRO A 635 11.51 -3.98 -48.94
N TRP A 636 11.25 -3.51 -47.71
CA TRP A 636 12.20 -2.69 -46.94
C TRP A 636 12.23 -3.02 -45.45
N ILE A 637 13.44 -3.07 -44.88
CA ILE A 637 13.69 -3.06 -43.44
C ILE A 637 14.05 -1.62 -43.03
N ILE A 638 13.15 -0.98 -42.30
CA ILE A 638 13.23 0.40 -41.83
C ILE A 638 13.65 0.38 -40.36
N ARG A 639 14.90 0.69 -40.10
CA ARG A 639 15.51 0.71 -38.77
C ARG A 639 15.34 2.08 -38.14
N VAL A 640 14.58 2.17 -37.05
CA VAL A 640 14.33 3.40 -36.30
C VAL A 640 15.42 3.55 -35.24
N HIS A 641 16.16 4.66 -35.29
CA HIS A 641 17.23 4.97 -34.35
C HIS A 641 16.85 6.15 -33.47
N GLY A 642 16.61 5.87 -32.19
CA GLY A 642 16.20 6.88 -31.21
C GLY A 642 14.72 7.28 -31.31
N PRO A 643 14.31 8.27 -30.51
CA PRO A 643 12.94 8.78 -30.52
C PRO A 643 12.66 9.60 -31.78
N ILE A 644 11.57 9.28 -32.48
CA ILE A 644 11.04 10.05 -33.61
C ILE A 644 9.70 10.66 -33.21
N VAL A 645 9.62 11.99 -33.23
CA VAL A 645 8.37 12.71 -33.01
C VAL A 645 7.60 12.81 -34.33
N VAL A 646 6.46 12.13 -34.41
CA VAL A 646 5.50 12.23 -35.52
C VAL A 646 4.70 13.51 -35.33
N THR A 647 4.77 14.41 -36.31
CA THR A 647 4.12 15.74 -36.26
C THR A 647 2.77 15.79 -36.97
N ASP A 648 2.48 14.80 -37.80
CA ASP A 648 1.16 14.58 -38.39
C ASP A 648 0.33 13.71 -37.42
N ASP A 649 -0.99 13.54 -37.61
CA ASP A 649 -1.77 12.62 -36.76
C ASP A 649 -1.18 11.20 -36.75
N TYR A 650 -0.69 10.76 -37.92
CA TYR A 650 -0.07 9.45 -38.12
C TYR A 650 1.05 9.47 -39.16
N CYS A 651 2.06 8.62 -38.97
CA CYS A 651 2.89 8.15 -40.07
C CYS A 651 2.20 6.99 -40.81
N TYR A 652 1.74 7.25 -42.02
CA TYR A 652 1.06 6.25 -42.84
C TYR A 652 2.04 5.27 -43.49
N ILE A 653 1.76 3.98 -43.35
CA ILE A 653 2.41 2.88 -44.06
C ILE A 653 1.47 2.41 -45.17
N THR A 654 1.74 2.82 -46.41
CA THR A 654 0.84 2.63 -47.56
C THR A 654 1.37 1.67 -48.62
N GLN A 655 2.60 1.19 -48.45
CA GLN A 655 3.21 0.21 -49.36
C GLN A 655 3.44 -1.12 -48.63
N PRO A 656 3.26 -2.27 -49.31
CA PRO A 656 3.40 -3.58 -48.68
C PRO A 656 4.85 -3.94 -48.38
N ASN A 657 5.06 -5.05 -47.67
CA ASN A 657 6.36 -5.68 -47.43
C ASN A 657 7.31 -4.75 -46.66
N LYS A 658 6.93 -4.36 -45.46
CA LYS A 658 7.74 -3.47 -44.61
C LYS A 658 8.01 -4.11 -43.26
N THR A 659 9.25 -3.99 -42.79
CA THR A 659 9.60 -4.21 -41.39
C THR A 659 10.03 -2.88 -40.81
N ILE A 660 9.27 -2.34 -39.86
CA ILE A 660 9.63 -1.14 -39.12
C ILE A 660 10.10 -1.61 -37.75
N VAL A 661 11.40 -1.50 -37.48
CA VAL A 661 12.01 -2.08 -36.28
C VAL A 661 12.86 -1.06 -35.54
N GLY A 662 12.68 -0.96 -34.24
CA GLY A 662 13.52 -0.13 -33.38
C GLY A 662 14.90 -0.75 -33.17
N VAL A 663 15.93 0.09 -33.15
CA VAL A 663 17.31 -0.32 -32.86
C VAL A 663 17.66 -0.01 -31.41
N GLY A 664 18.18 -1.02 -30.71
CA GLY A 664 18.54 -0.91 -29.31
C GLY A 664 17.31 -0.79 -28.40
N THR A 665 17.45 -0.01 -27.32
CA THR A 665 16.45 0.13 -26.26
C THR A 665 15.75 1.49 -26.23
N ASN A 666 16.16 2.43 -27.08
CA ASN A 666 15.70 3.83 -27.06
C ASN A 666 14.97 4.26 -28.33
N ALA A 667 14.65 3.32 -29.22
CA ALA A 667 13.90 3.61 -30.44
C ALA A 667 12.41 3.73 -30.14
N GLY A 668 11.76 4.78 -30.64
CA GLY A 668 10.34 4.98 -30.40
C GLY A 668 9.68 6.03 -31.27
N ILE A 669 8.36 5.98 -31.28
CA ILE A 669 7.44 6.85 -32.00
C ILE A 669 6.67 7.68 -30.97
N TYR A 670 6.82 9.00 -31.03
CA TYR A 670 6.31 9.94 -30.05
C TYR A 670 5.40 10.99 -30.69
N GLY A 671 4.50 11.56 -29.91
CA GLY A 671 3.59 12.62 -30.34
C GLY A 671 2.40 12.09 -31.13
N GLY A 672 2.65 11.51 -32.32
CA GLY A 672 1.65 10.81 -33.13
C GLY A 672 1.92 9.29 -33.20
N GLY A 673 1.09 8.57 -33.96
CA GLY A 673 1.16 7.11 -34.10
C GLY A 673 1.64 6.62 -35.47
N LEU A 674 1.59 5.30 -35.66
CA LEU A 674 1.67 4.67 -36.97
C LEU A 674 0.28 4.26 -37.44
N ARG A 675 0.00 4.44 -38.73
CA ARG A 675 -1.23 3.94 -39.35
C ARG A 675 -0.92 2.97 -40.48
N VAL A 676 -1.24 1.70 -40.27
CA VAL A 676 -0.96 0.61 -41.19
C VAL A 676 -2.13 0.47 -42.15
N ALA A 677 -1.88 0.82 -43.40
CA ALA A 677 -2.85 0.72 -44.49
C ALA A 677 -2.27 -0.11 -45.64
N ALA A 678 -1.48 -1.12 -45.34
CA ALA A 678 -0.83 -1.98 -46.32
C ALA A 678 -0.83 -3.44 -45.84
N THR A 679 -0.21 -4.33 -46.62
CA THR A 679 -0.12 -5.75 -46.29
C THR A 679 1.31 -6.25 -46.11
N ASN A 680 1.47 -7.33 -45.36
CA ASN A 680 2.76 -7.93 -45.03
C ASN A 680 3.67 -6.93 -44.31
N ILE A 681 3.24 -6.54 -43.10
CA ILE A 681 3.90 -5.50 -42.30
C ILE A 681 4.33 -6.07 -40.96
N ILE A 682 5.58 -5.83 -40.57
CA ILE A 682 6.12 -6.10 -39.24
C ILE A 682 6.41 -4.76 -38.57
N ILE A 683 5.93 -4.58 -37.33
CA ILE A 683 6.28 -3.47 -36.45
C ILE A 683 6.86 -4.06 -35.18
N ALA A 684 8.11 -3.74 -34.88
CA ALA A 684 8.88 -4.46 -33.87
C ALA A 684 9.75 -3.54 -33.02
N ASN A 685 9.93 -3.87 -31.74
CA ASN A 685 10.91 -3.24 -30.85
C ASN A 685 10.81 -1.71 -30.73
N LEU A 686 9.60 -1.16 -30.72
CA LEU A 686 9.38 0.29 -30.66
C LEU A 686 8.62 0.71 -29.40
N PHE A 687 9.07 1.81 -28.80
CA PHE A 687 8.29 2.52 -27.79
C PHE A 687 7.28 3.46 -28.45
N PHE A 688 6.06 3.54 -27.92
CA PHE A 688 4.98 4.39 -28.41
C PHE A 688 4.45 5.28 -27.29
N ASN A 689 4.39 6.59 -27.56
CA ASN A 689 3.73 7.57 -26.69
C ASN A 689 3.06 8.66 -27.56
N ALA A 690 1.82 8.37 -27.99
CA ALA A 690 1.08 9.19 -28.94
C ALA A 690 0.16 10.19 -28.23
N THR A 691 0.72 11.32 -27.78
CA THR A 691 0.04 12.29 -26.90
C THR A 691 -0.37 13.61 -27.56
N ASN A 692 0.17 13.94 -28.74
CA ASN A 692 0.07 15.28 -29.32
C ASN A 692 -1.26 15.54 -30.06
N HIS A 693 -2.05 14.50 -30.31
CA HIS A 693 -3.31 14.60 -31.04
C HIS A 693 -4.41 13.93 -30.24
N SER A 694 -5.61 14.54 -30.21
CA SER A 694 -6.72 14.09 -29.35
C SER A 694 -7.22 12.68 -29.66
N ASN A 695 -6.99 12.20 -30.88
CA ASN A 695 -7.45 10.91 -31.39
C ASN A 695 -6.27 10.07 -31.93
N ALA A 696 -5.06 10.29 -31.41
CA ALA A 696 -3.89 9.52 -31.83
C ALA A 696 -3.82 8.20 -31.05
N ASP A 697 -3.91 7.11 -31.80
CA ASP A 697 -3.54 5.79 -31.34
C ASP A 697 -2.02 5.64 -31.41
N GLY A 698 -1.44 4.75 -30.60
CA GLY A 698 -0.05 4.32 -30.82
C GLY A 698 0.11 3.67 -32.21
N ILE A 699 -0.76 2.70 -32.50
CA ILE A 699 -0.89 2.08 -33.82
C ILE A 699 -2.37 1.94 -34.18
N THR A 700 -2.74 2.33 -35.40
CA THR A 700 -4.03 1.97 -36.02
C THR A 700 -3.77 1.05 -37.22
N ILE A 701 -4.46 -0.08 -37.30
CA ILE A 701 -4.47 -0.97 -38.48
C ILE A 701 -5.86 -0.93 -39.09
N ASP A 702 -5.96 -0.50 -40.35
CA ASP A 702 -7.27 -0.39 -41.02
C ASP A 702 -7.22 -0.53 -42.54
N THR A 703 -8.40 -0.75 -43.15
CA THR A 703 -8.55 -0.78 -44.62
C THR A 703 -9.28 0.45 -45.17
N SER A 704 -9.17 1.60 -44.50
CA SER A 704 -9.84 2.83 -44.93
C SER A 704 -9.24 3.39 -46.23
N SER A 705 -9.53 4.65 -46.58
CA SER A 705 -9.16 5.32 -47.85
C SER A 705 -7.66 5.31 -48.24
N HIS A 706 -6.81 4.66 -47.44
CA HIS A 706 -5.36 4.60 -47.59
C HIS A 706 -4.78 3.18 -47.74
N GLY A 707 -5.59 2.10 -47.77
CA GLY A 707 -5.16 0.78 -48.27
C GLY A 707 -5.77 -0.46 -47.59
N THR A 708 -4.99 -1.51 -47.32
CA THR A 708 -5.51 -2.88 -47.09
C THR A 708 -5.42 -3.45 -45.68
N GLY A 709 -4.57 -2.93 -44.79
CA GLY A 709 -4.51 -3.26 -43.35
C GLY A 709 -4.57 -4.76 -42.98
N LYS A 710 -3.85 -5.63 -43.70
CA LYS A 710 -3.96 -7.10 -43.57
C LYS A 710 -2.63 -7.80 -43.49
N TYR A 711 -2.53 -8.92 -42.76
CA TYR A 711 -1.27 -9.64 -42.56
C TYR A 711 -0.23 -8.73 -41.88
N VAL A 712 -0.50 -8.40 -40.61
CA VAL A 712 0.30 -7.47 -39.81
C VAL A 712 0.74 -8.13 -38.52
N TRP A 713 2.03 -8.04 -38.22
CA TRP A 713 2.62 -8.51 -36.98
C TRP A 713 3.18 -7.33 -36.17
N VAL A 714 2.65 -7.12 -34.98
CA VAL A 714 3.17 -6.15 -34.00
C VAL A 714 3.80 -6.93 -32.86
N ASP A 715 5.10 -6.77 -32.65
CA ASP A 715 5.86 -7.62 -31.74
C ASP A 715 6.83 -6.82 -30.86
N HIS A 716 6.97 -7.21 -29.59
CA HIS A 716 7.91 -6.58 -28.65
C HIS A 716 7.86 -5.03 -28.64
N CYS A 717 6.67 -4.46 -28.76
CA CYS A 717 6.49 -3.00 -28.68
C CYS A 717 6.03 -2.61 -27.28
N THR A 718 6.38 -1.40 -26.85
CA THR A 718 5.92 -0.83 -25.58
C THR A 718 5.02 0.36 -25.85
N PHE A 719 3.81 0.34 -25.34
CA PHE A 719 2.83 1.41 -25.46
C PHE A 719 2.65 2.07 -24.09
N TYR A 720 2.89 3.37 -24.05
CA TYR A 720 2.76 4.18 -22.84
C TYR A 720 1.88 5.39 -23.11
N ASP A 721 0.80 5.51 -22.34
CA ASP A 721 -0.01 6.73 -22.24
C ASP A 721 -0.42 7.34 -23.60
N CYS A 722 -0.87 6.48 -24.52
CA CYS A 722 -1.42 6.92 -25.81
C CYS A 722 -2.76 7.61 -25.58
N ARG A 723 -3.04 8.68 -26.32
CA ARG A 723 -4.17 9.58 -26.04
C ARG A 723 -5.54 8.91 -26.24
N ASP A 724 -5.65 8.07 -27.27
CA ASP A 724 -6.87 7.33 -27.61
C ASP A 724 -6.66 5.82 -27.36
N GLY A 725 -6.52 5.00 -28.41
CA GLY A 725 -6.14 3.59 -28.32
C GLY A 725 -4.62 3.41 -28.18
N SER A 726 -4.16 2.35 -27.50
CA SER A 726 -2.75 1.96 -27.63
C SER A 726 -2.51 1.28 -28.98
N LEU A 727 -3.36 0.33 -29.35
CA LEU A 727 -3.34 -0.33 -30.66
C LEU A 727 -4.76 -0.75 -31.06
N ASP A 728 -5.25 -0.17 -32.15
CA ASP A 728 -6.60 -0.39 -32.65
C ASP A 728 -6.60 -1.07 -34.03
N ILE A 729 -7.49 -2.05 -34.20
CA ILE A 729 -7.64 -2.89 -35.41
C ILE A 729 -9.08 -2.71 -35.91
N THR A 730 -9.25 -1.96 -37.00
CA THR A 730 -10.58 -1.46 -37.40
C THR A 730 -10.81 -1.54 -38.90
N LYS A 731 -12.05 -1.23 -39.31
CA LYS A 731 -12.47 -1.08 -40.71
C LYS A 731 -12.03 -2.24 -41.59
N GLY A 732 -12.27 -3.49 -41.15
CA GLY A 732 -12.02 -4.69 -41.94
C GLY A 732 -10.58 -5.20 -41.97
N ALA A 733 -9.69 -4.67 -41.12
CA ALA A 733 -8.36 -5.23 -40.93
C ALA A 733 -8.43 -6.72 -40.55
N ASP A 734 -7.49 -7.53 -41.04
CA ASP A 734 -7.58 -8.98 -40.92
C ASP A 734 -6.21 -9.67 -40.89
N TYR A 735 -6.14 -10.87 -40.30
CA TYR A 735 -4.89 -11.62 -40.11
C TYR A 735 -3.82 -10.81 -39.36
N VAL A 736 -4.12 -10.43 -38.12
CA VAL A 736 -3.25 -9.61 -37.27
C VAL A 736 -2.75 -10.42 -36.07
N THR A 737 -1.48 -10.24 -35.70
CA THR A 737 -0.92 -10.79 -34.46
C THR A 737 -0.24 -9.67 -33.69
N VAL A 738 -0.59 -9.58 -32.40
CA VAL A 738 0.04 -8.70 -31.42
C VAL A 738 0.67 -9.59 -30.35
N SER A 739 1.99 -9.60 -30.30
CA SER A 739 2.73 -10.47 -29.40
C SER A 739 3.82 -9.77 -28.62
N TRP A 740 4.10 -10.26 -27.41
CA TRP A 740 5.19 -9.77 -26.57
C TRP A 740 5.18 -8.24 -26.36
N CYS A 741 4.03 -7.59 -26.50
CA CYS A 741 3.91 -6.15 -26.31
C CYS A 741 3.62 -5.82 -24.85
N LYS A 742 4.03 -4.64 -24.40
CA LYS A 742 3.73 -4.11 -23.07
C LYS A 742 2.83 -2.88 -23.19
N PHE A 743 1.76 -2.83 -22.41
CA PHE A 743 0.81 -1.73 -22.36
C PHE A 743 0.69 -1.20 -20.93
N PHE A 744 0.77 0.12 -20.74
CA PHE A 744 0.53 0.78 -19.46
C PHE A 744 0.27 2.28 -19.67
N TYR A 745 -0.30 2.94 -18.68
CA TYR A 745 -0.67 4.36 -18.75
C TYR A 745 -0.04 5.16 -17.61
N ALA A 746 -0.08 6.48 -17.74
CA ALA A 746 0.22 7.35 -16.61
C ALA A 746 -0.89 7.25 -15.54
N PRO A 747 -0.56 7.50 -14.26
CA PRO A 747 -1.58 7.67 -13.22
C PRO A 747 -2.50 8.84 -13.57
N VAL A 748 -3.80 8.67 -13.29
CA VAL A 748 -4.82 9.69 -13.53
C VAL A 748 -5.29 10.23 -12.18
N PRO A 749 -5.32 11.56 -11.97
CA PRO A 749 -5.85 12.12 -10.73
C PRO A 749 -7.30 11.71 -10.47
N ASP A 750 -7.66 11.56 -9.20
CA ASP A 750 -9.01 11.19 -8.79
C ASP A 750 -10.07 12.16 -9.36
N GLY A 751 -11.14 11.58 -9.93
CA GLY A 751 -12.23 12.33 -10.54
C GLY A 751 -11.99 12.79 -11.99
N VAL A 752 -10.79 12.58 -12.54
CA VAL A 752 -10.50 12.86 -13.96
C VAL A 752 -10.79 11.60 -14.80
N VAL A 753 -11.62 11.76 -15.83
CA VAL A 753 -11.84 10.70 -16.82
C VAL A 753 -10.80 10.87 -17.92
N GLN A 754 -9.80 10.00 -17.94
CA GLN A 754 -8.83 9.89 -19.04
C GLN A 754 -9.11 8.63 -19.86
N HIS A 755 -8.84 8.74 -21.16
CA HIS A 755 -9.05 7.68 -22.12
C HIS A 755 -7.92 6.63 -22.01
N GLN A 756 -8.13 5.63 -21.15
CA GLN A 756 -7.17 4.55 -20.86
C GLN A 756 -7.63 3.22 -21.49
N PHE A 757 -7.98 3.28 -22.77
CA PHE A 757 -8.57 2.18 -23.52
C PHE A 757 -7.51 1.55 -24.42
N VAL A 758 -7.18 0.28 -24.16
CA VAL A 758 -5.92 -0.27 -24.67
C VAL A 758 -6.02 -0.72 -26.14
N ASN A 759 -6.92 -1.66 -26.44
CA ASN A 759 -7.02 -2.31 -27.75
C ASN A 759 -8.47 -2.48 -28.20
N LEU A 760 -8.83 -1.84 -29.33
CA LEU A 760 -10.12 -2.03 -29.98
C LEU A 760 -10.02 -2.96 -31.19
N ILE A 761 -10.97 -3.88 -31.32
CA ILE A 761 -11.25 -4.58 -32.58
C ILE A 761 -12.64 -4.18 -33.04
N ALA A 762 -12.71 -3.68 -34.28
CA ALA A 762 -13.87 -3.06 -34.91
C ALA A 762 -14.37 -1.79 -34.19
N SER A 763 -14.29 -0.67 -34.91
CA SER A 763 -14.50 0.68 -34.38
C SER A 763 -15.93 0.95 -33.94
N SER A 764 -16.92 0.34 -34.63
CA SER A 764 -18.34 0.55 -34.41
C SER A 764 -19.15 -0.73 -34.53
N ASP A 765 -20.44 -0.64 -34.21
CA ASP A 765 -21.40 -1.73 -34.36
C ASP A 765 -21.77 -2.00 -35.84
N ASP A 766 -21.29 -1.17 -36.78
CA ASP A 766 -21.45 -1.33 -38.25
C ASP A 766 -20.16 -1.78 -38.95
N ASP A 767 -19.06 -1.90 -38.20
CA ASP A 767 -17.74 -2.26 -38.70
C ASP A 767 -17.63 -3.80 -38.88
N THR A 768 -18.43 -4.32 -39.81
CA THR A 768 -18.73 -5.76 -40.04
C THR A 768 -17.60 -6.58 -40.69
N GLY A 769 -16.35 -6.20 -40.48
CA GLY A 769 -15.17 -6.93 -40.96
C GLY A 769 -15.04 -8.34 -40.39
N THR A 770 -14.18 -9.16 -41.01
CA THR A 770 -13.95 -10.57 -40.63
C THR A 770 -13.02 -10.76 -39.43
N TYR A 771 -12.04 -9.89 -39.22
CA TYR A 771 -11.09 -9.87 -38.09
C TYR A 771 -10.63 -11.23 -37.55
N HIS A 772 -9.54 -11.76 -38.08
CA HIS A 772 -8.77 -12.85 -37.47
C HIS A 772 -7.58 -12.25 -36.72
N VAL A 773 -7.68 -12.18 -35.40
CA VAL A 773 -6.70 -11.46 -34.57
C VAL A 773 -6.16 -12.35 -33.46
N THR A 774 -4.86 -12.30 -33.22
CA THR A 774 -4.20 -13.00 -32.12
C THR A 774 -3.54 -12.01 -31.17
N PHE A 775 -3.77 -12.17 -29.88
CA PHE A 775 -3.02 -11.52 -28.81
C PHE A 775 -2.32 -12.57 -27.97
N HIS A 776 -0.98 -12.60 -27.95
CA HIS A 776 -0.27 -13.52 -27.07
C HIS A 776 0.97 -12.99 -26.38
N HIS A 777 1.22 -13.48 -25.16
CA HIS A 777 2.40 -13.10 -24.39
C HIS A 777 2.54 -11.58 -24.16
N ASN A 778 1.44 -10.84 -24.21
CA ASN A 778 1.42 -9.41 -23.92
C ASN A 778 1.29 -9.14 -22.43
N TRP A 779 1.86 -8.02 -21.99
CA TRP A 779 1.73 -7.50 -20.63
C TRP A 779 0.77 -6.32 -20.58
N TYR A 780 -0.35 -6.49 -19.87
CA TYR A 780 -1.27 -5.41 -19.51
C TYR A 780 -1.00 -4.95 -18.08
N GLY A 781 -0.27 -3.85 -17.95
CA GLY A 781 0.29 -3.35 -16.70
C GLY A 781 -0.51 -2.21 -16.06
N PRO A 782 0.10 -1.48 -15.10
CA PRO A 782 -0.55 -0.44 -14.33
C PRO A 782 -1.34 0.57 -15.17
N TYR A 783 -2.51 0.94 -14.65
CA TYR A 783 -3.40 1.95 -15.21
C TYR A 783 -4.04 1.62 -16.57
N CYS A 784 -3.83 0.43 -17.13
CA CYS A 784 -4.71 -0.10 -18.18
C CYS A 784 -6.12 -0.28 -17.60
N ARG A 785 -7.12 0.42 -18.15
CA ARG A 785 -8.46 0.45 -17.55
C ARG A 785 -9.46 -0.43 -18.28
N GLU A 786 -9.42 -0.45 -19.61
CA GLU A 786 -10.42 -1.12 -20.45
C GLU A 786 -9.85 -1.62 -21.77
N ARG A 787 -10.59 -2.53 -22.43
CA ARG A 787 -10.36 -3.01 -23.80
C ARG A 787 -9.04 -3.77 -23.97
N MET A 788 -8.90 -4.95 -23.36
CA MET A 788 -7.67 -5.75 -23.44
C MET A 788 -7.86 -7.17 -24.02
N PRO A 789 -8.48 -7.36 -25.20
CA PRO A 789 -9.10 -6.36 -26.09
C PRO A 789 -10.62 -6.21 -25.87
N SER A 790 -11.22 -5.16 -26.46
CA SER A 790 -12.68 -5.08 -26.68
C SER A 790 -13.00 -5.45 -28.13
N VAL A 791 -13.77 -6.50 -28.32
CA VAL A 791 -13.98 -7.14 -29.63
C VAL A 791 -15.41 -6.99 -30.10
N ARG A 792 -15.62 -6.46 -31.31
CA ARG A 792 -16.85 -6.67 -32.08
C ARG A 792 -16.48 -7.39 -33.37
N PHE A 793 -17.36 -8.30 -33.79
CA PHE A 793 -17.16 -9.11 -34.99
C PHE A 793 -15.84 -9.93 -34.97
N GLY A 794 -15.79 -10.95 -35.81
CA GLY A 794 -14.59 -11.74 -36.05
C GLY A 794 -14.20 -12.77 -35.00
N ARG A 795 -12.97 -13.25 -35.15
CA ARG A 795 -12.39 -14.46 -34.56
C ARG A 795 -11.07 -14.13 -33.87
N VAL A 796 -11.10 -14.11 -32.54
CA VAL A 796 -9.98 -13.60 -31.76
C VAL A 796 -9.47 -14.66 -30.82
N HIS A 797 -8.16 -14.91 -30.89
CA HIS A 797 -7.48 -15.82 -29.98
C HIS A 797 -6.57 -15.01 -29.04
N VAL A 798 -6.86 -15.06 -27.74
CA VAL A 798 -6.15 -14.34 -26.68
C VAL A 798 -5.50 -15.36 -25.77
N PHE A 799 -4.18 -15.54 -25.84
CA PHE A 799 -3.52 -16.59 -25.06
C PHE A 799 -2.18 -16.21 -24.41
N ASN A 800 -1.88 -16.81 -23.26
CA ASN A 800 -0.62 -16.58 -22.54
C ASN A 800 -0.29 -15.11 -22.25
N ASN A 801 -1.28 -14.22 -22.15
CA ASN A 801 -1.09 -12.83 -21.74
C ASN A 801 -1.10 -12.70 -20.20
N TYR A 802 -0.42 -11.69 -19.67
CA TYR A 802 -0.35 -11.38 -18.25
C TYR A 802 -1.03 -10.05 -17.93
N TYR A 803 -1.93 -10.07 -16.95
CA TYR A 803 -2.74 -8.93 -16.54
C TYR A 803 -2.53 -8.63 -15.05
N ASP A 804 -1.89 -7.50 -14.74
CA ASP A 804 -1.72 -6.96 -13.37
C ASP A 804 -2.11 -5.48 -13.26
N CYS A 805 -3.05 -5.08 -14.09
CA CYS A 805 -3.66 -3.75 -14.13
C CYS A 805 -4.69 -3.54 -13.00
N ILE A 806 -4.22 -3.51 -11.75
CA ILE A 806 -5.08 -3.32 -10.57
C ILE A 806 -5.86 -2.00 -10.70
N GLY A 807 -7.17 -2.05 -10.41
CA GLY A 807 -8.08 -0.91 -10.54
C GLY A 807 -8.70 -0.74 -11.93
N ASN A 808 -8.48 -1.69 -12.85
CA ASN A 808 -9.16 -1.71 -14.14
C ASN A 808 -10.69 -1.88 -14.01
N ASN A 809 -11.42 -1.58 -15.08
CA ASN A 809 -12.85 -1.85 -15.17
C ASN A 809 -13.13 -3.27 -15.67
N TYR A 810 -12.51 -3.67 -16.79
CA TYR A 810 -12.55 -5.03 -17.36
C TYR A 810 -11.33 -5.26 -18.24
N CYS A 811 -10.96 -6.52 -18.44
CA CYS A 811 -9.89 -6.92 -19.34
C CYS A 811 -10.46 -7.25 -20.73
N ILE A 812 -10.87 -8.50 -20.98
CA ILE A 812 -11.33 -8.96 -22.29
C ILE A 812 -12.84 -8.77 -22.40
N ARG A 813 -13.32 -8.21 -23.52
CA ARG A 813 -14.76 -8.02 -23.75
C ARG A 813 -15.18 -8.53 -25.13
N THR A 814 -16.15 -9.43 -25.17
CA THR A 814 -16.78 -9.89 -26.41
C THR A 814 -18.10 -9.15 -26.67
N ARG A 815 -18.37 -8.83 -27.93
CA ARG A 815 -19.53 -8.06 -28.40
C ARG A 815 -19.94 -8.52 -29.80
N ILE A 816 -21.22 -8.35 -30.14
CA ILE A 816 -21.80 -8.40 -31.50
C ILE A 816 -21.11 -9.39 -32.46
N ASN A 817 -21.61 -10.62 -32.55
CA ASN A 817 -21.09 -11.70 -33.41
C ASN A 817 -19.60 -12.07 -33.23
N ALA A 818 -18.85 -11.44 -32.32
CA ALA A 818 -17.48 -11.83 -32.03
C ALA A 818 -17.44 -13.23 -31.41
N GLU A 819 -16.43 -13.99 -31.76
CA GLU A 819 -16.08 -15.24 -31.10
C GLU A 819 -14.64 -15.11 -30.58
N VAL A 820 -14.46 -15.31 -29.29
CA VAL A 820 -13.17 -15.10 -28.62
C VAL A 820 -12.76 -16.38 -27.87
N LEU A 821 -11.61 -16.93 -28.23
CA LEU A 821 -10.96 -17.98 -27.44
C LEU A 821 -9.97 -17.31 -26.47
N VAL A 822 -10.17 -17.49 -25.17
CA VAL A 822 -9.32 -16.97 -24.09
C VAL A 822 -8.61 -18.14 -23.42
N GLU A 823 -7.33 -18.34 -23.75
CA GLU A 823 -6.61 -19.57 -23.39
C GLU A 823 -5.33 -19.31 -22.58
N ASN A 824 -5.13 -19.98 -21.45
CA ASN A 824 -3.88 -19.95 -20.68
C ASN A 824 -3.34 -18.55 -20.34
N ASN A 825 -4.22 -17.57 -20.11
CA ASN A 825 -3.85 -16.26 -19.62
C ASN A 825 -3.77 -16.23 -18.09
N TYR A 826 -2.98 -15.30 -17.56
CA TYR A 826 -2.79 -15.14 -16.12
C TYR A 826 -3.28 -13.77 -15.67
N PHE A 827 -4.26 -13.75 -14.77
CA PHE A 827 -4.89 -12.55 -14.23
C PHE A 827 -4.63 -12.44 -12.73
N VAL A 828 -4.16 -11.29 -12.25
CA VAL A 828 -3.91 -11.05 -10.82
C VAL A 828 -4.47 -9.68 -10.38
N GLY A 829 -5.36 -9.69 -9.38
CA GLY A 829 -5.90 -8.47 -8.77
C GLY A 829 -6.80 -7.62 -9.67
N VAL A 830 -7.15 -8.10 -10.87
CA VAL A 830 -7.96 -7.37 -11.85
C VAL A 830 -9.46 -7.55 -11.64
N GLN A 831 -10.23 -6.59 -12.12
CA GLN A 831 -11.68 -6.68 -12.25
C GLN A 831 -12.08 -7.20 -13.63
N ASN A 832 -13.10 -8.05 -13.69
CA ASN A 832 -13.68 -8.67 -14.89
C ASN A 832 -12.60 -9.15 -15.87
N PRO A 833 -11.91 -10.27 -15.56
CA PRO A 833 -10.93 -10.88 -16.46
C PRO A 833 -11.47 -11.07 -17.89
N TRP A 834 -12.75 -11.41 -18.00
CA TRP A 834 -13.50 -11.35 -19.24
C TRP A 834 -14.98 -11.05 -18.99
N GLU A 835 -15.66 -10.55 -20.00
CA GLU A 835 -17.09 -10.28 -19.96
C GLU A 835 -17.71 -10.21 -21.36
N ARG A 836 -19.04 -10.19 -21.41
CA ARG A 836 -19.82 -9.93 -22.62
C ARG A 836 -20.55 -8.60 -22.49
N TYR A 837 -20.50 -7.77 -23.54
CA TYR A 837 -21.31 -6.55 -23.60
C TYR A 837 -22.35 -6.65 -24.71
N VAL A 838 -23.61 -6.69 -24.31
CA VAL A 838 -24.78 -6.86 -25.17
C VAL A 838 -25.38 -5.47 -25.45
N THR A 839 -25.15 -4.96 -26.65
CA THR A 839 -25.78 -3.72 -27.15
C THR A 839 -27.00 -4.05 -28.02
N THR A 840 -26.73 -4.47 -29.26
CA THR A 840 -27.68 -4.77 -30.32
C THR A 840 -27.14 -5.94 -31.16
N GLY A 841 -28.02 -6.60 -31.93
CA GLY A 841 -27.63 -7.77 -32.72
C GLY A 841 -27.38 -9.03 -31.87
N ASN A 842 -26.76 -10.04 -32.48
CA ASN A 842 -26.45 -11.28 -31.78
C ASN A 842 -25.30 -11.06 -30.79
N PRO A 843 -25.43 -11.53 -29.55
CA PRO A 843 -24.38 -11.39 -28.55
C PRO A 843 -23.08 -12.08 -29.00
N GLY A 844 -21.94 -11.49 -28.64
CA GLY A 844 -20.65 -12.15 -28.81
C GLY A 844 -20.54 -13.40 -27.93
N ARG A 845 -19.68 -14.35 -28.33
CA ARG A 845 -19.40 -15.60 -27.63
C ARG A 845 -17.94 -15.61 -27.19
N LEU A 846 -17.65 -16.31 -26.10
CA LEU A 846 -16.31 -16.46 -25.56
C LEU A 846 -16.15 -17.81 -24.87
N LEU A 847 -15.08 -18.52 -25.24
CA LEU A 847 -14.63 -19.74 -24.59
C LEU A 847 -13.34 -19.46 -23.82
N ALA A 848 -13.34 -19.65 -22.52
CA ALA A 848 -12.21 -19.50 -21.63
C ALA A 848 -11.72 -20.89 -21.16
N ARG A 849 -10.43 -21.20 -21.35
CA ARG A 849 -9.85 -22.46 -20.86
C ARG A 849 -8.40 -22.30 -20.41
N GLY A 850 -8.01 -23.06 -19.38
CA GLY A 850 -6.63 -23.09 -18.88
C GLY A 850 -6.13 -21.78 -18.26
N ASN A 851 -6.97 -20.75 -18.09
CA ASN A 851 -6.60 -19.48 -17.47
C ASN A 851 -6.44 -19.61 -15.94
N ILE A 852 -5.58 -18.78 -15.35
CA ILE A 852 -5.45 -18.63 -13.89
C ILE A 852 -5.96 -17.24 -13.49
N THR A 853 -6.88 -17.20 -12.53
CA THR A 853 -7.38 -15.97 -11.90
C THR A 853 -6.99 -15.97 -10.42
N ARG A 854 -6.17 -15.01 -9.98
CA ARG A 854 -5.79 -14.80 -8.58
C ARG A 854 -6.30 -13.46 -8.10
N ASP A 855 -7.05 -13.45 -7.01
CA ASP A 855 -7.60 -12.23 -6.40
C ASP A 855 -8.41 -11.34 -7.37
N CYS A 856 -9.00 -11.94 -8.40
CA CYS A 856 -9.82 -11.23 -9.36
C CYS A 856 -11.23 -10.99 -8.81
N SER A 857 -11.84 -9.88 -9.23
CA SER A 857 -13.24 -9.58 -8.88
C SER A 857 -14.15 -9.52 -10.10
N TRP A 858 -15.42 -9.86 -9.92
CA TRP A 858 -16.43 -9.90 -10.97
C TRP A 858 -17.56 -8.93 -10.62
N ARG A 859 -17.76 -7.88 -11.42
CA ARG A 859 -18.64 -6.77 -11.10
C ARG A 859 -19.41 -6.28 -12.32
N VAL A 860 -20.67 -5.89 -12.13
CA VAL A 860 -21.52 -5.32 -13.18
C VAL A 860 -21.75 -3.84 -12.85
N TRP A 861 -21.32 -2.95 -13.75
CA TRP A 861 -21.37 -1.49 -13.51
C TRP A 861 -22.15 -0.71 -14.57
N THR A 862 -22.41 -1.30 -15.74
CA THR A 862 -23.10 -0.64 -16.85
C THR A 862 -24.19 -1.54 -17.41
N ARG A 863 -25.25 -0.90 -17.91
CA ARG A 863 -26.37 -1.59 -18.56
C ARG A 863 -25.89 -2.29 -19.82
N GLY A 864 -26.11 -3.60 -19.90
CA GLY A 864 -25.73 -4.43 -21.06
C GLY A 864 -24.50 -5.33 -20.83
N VAL A 865 -23.74 -5.15 -19.73
CA VAL A 865 -22.69 -6.10 -19.36
C VAL A 865 -23.31 -7.37 -18.77
N VAL A 866 -22.85 -8.51 -19.27
CA VAL A 866 -23.17 -9.85 -18.75
C VAL A 866 -21.84 -10.51 -18.41
N LEU A 867 -21.68 -10.88 -17.14
CA LEU A 867 -20.56 -11.71 -16.70
C LEU A 867 -20.80 -13.13 -17.22
N ILE A 868 -19.76 -13.73 -17.78
CA ILE A 868 -19.83 -15.08 -18.36
C ILE A 868 -18.71 -15.91 -17.75
N ASP A 869 -18.97 -17.18 -17.53
CA ASP A 869 -17.96 -18.16 -17.10
C ASP A 869 -16.95 -18.48 -18.21
N GLY A 870 -17.27 -18.08 -19.45
CA GLY A 870 -16.47 -18.38 -20.63
C GLY A 870 -16.69 -19.80 -21.13
N THR A 871 -17.89 -20.37 -20.99
CA THR A 871 -18.18 -21.73 -21.46
C THR A 871 -18.96 -21.76 -22.77
N ASP A 872 -19.02 -20.64 -23.50
CA ASP A 872 -19.73 -20.63 -24.77
C ASP A 872 -19.08 -21.63 -25.73
N GLU A 873 -19.89 -22.42 -26.41
CA GLU A 873 -19.44 -23.12 -27.61
C GLU A 873 -19.02 -22.06 -28.64
N LEU A 874 -17.88 -22.21 -29.30
CA LEU A 874 -17.52 -21.38 -30.45
C LEU A 874 -17.94 -22.13 -31.71
N THR A 875 -18.60 -21.44 -32.63
CA THR A 875 -19.11 -22.00 -33.88
C THR A 875 -18.13 -21.91 -35.03
N ASP A 876 -17.11 -21.07 -34.91
CA ASP A 876 -16.11 -20.94 -35.96
C ASP A 876 -15.01 -22.00 -35.86
N PRO A 877 -14.79 -22.80 -36.92
CA PRO A 877 -13.74 -23.80 -36.93
C PRO A 877 -12.34 -23.17 -36.81
N THR A 878 -12.12 -21.93 -37.28
CA THR A 878 -10.81 -21.24 -37.19
C THR A 878 -10.37 -20.92 -35.75
N LEU A 879 -11.25 -21.04 -34.77
CA LEU A 879 -10.94 -20.91 -33.34
C LEU A 879 -10.94 -22.24 -32.58
N THR A 880 -11.29 -23.34 -33.24
CA THR A 880 -11.50 -24.62 -32.56
C THR A 880 -10.77 -25.78 -33.25
N THR A 881 -10.98 -26.00 -34.54
CA THR A 881 -10.44 -27.15 -35.30
C THR A 881 -9.39 -26.76 -36.34
N ASP A 882 -9.47 -25.55 -36.90
CA ASP A 882 -8.65 -25.06 -38.01
C ASP A 882 -7.67 -23.96 -37.53
N LEU A 883 -7.34 -23.98 -36.24
CA LEU A 883 -6.45 -23.01 -35.61
C LEU A 883 -5.00 -23.21 -36.12
N TYR A 884 -4.27 -22.11 -36.33
CA TYR A 884 -2.86 -22.15 -36.73
C TYR A 884 -2.00 -22.90 -35.68
N PRO A 885 -0.81 -23.43 -36.04
CA PRO A 885 0.10 -24.02 -35.05
C PRO A 885 0.59 -23.00 -34.02
N TYR A 886 0.53 -23.36 -32.74
CA TYR A 886 0.98 -22.54 -31.63
C TYR A 886 1.44 -23.42 -30.47
N THR A 887 2.23 -22.85 -29.57
CA THR A 887 2.66 -23.51 -28.33
C THR A 887 2.14 -22.72 -27.15
N LEU A 888 1.49 -23.41 -26.22
CA LEU A 888 1.04 -22.82 -24.98
C LEU A 888 2.17 -22.86 -23.94
N THR A 889 2.49 -21.71 -23.39
CA THR A 889 3.25 -21.66 -22.15
C THR A 889 2.36 -22.19 -21.02
N PRO A 890 2.86 -23.02 -20.09
CA PRO A 890 2.10 -23.37 -18.88
C PRO A 890 1.63 -22.09 -18.18
N THR A 891 0.34 -22.00 -17.84
CA THR A 891 -0.28 -20.74 -17.43
C THR A 891 0.42 -20.13 -16.21
N GLU A 892 0.87 -20.96 -15.28
CA GLU A 892 1.64 -20.57 -14.09
C GLU A 892 2.97 -19.90 -14.39
N HIS A 893 3.58 -20.16 -15.56
CA HIS A 893 4.84 -19.56 -15.98
C HIS A 893 4.68 -18.27 -16.79
N VAL A 894 3.45 -17.95 -17.22
CA VAL A 894 3.16 -16.75 -18.01
C VAL A 894 3.69 -15.46 -17.37
N PRO A 895 3.50 -15.20 -16.06
CA PRO A 895 4.03 -13.98 -15.43
C PRO A 895 5.54 -13.84 -15.58
N TYR A 896 6.30 -14.93 -15.42
CA TYR A 896 7.76 -14.91 -15.55
C TYR A 896 8.17 -14.52 -16.97
N TYR A 897 7.69 -15.27 -17.97
CA TYR A 897 8.09 -15.03 -19.36
C TYR A 897 7.68 -13.65 -19.84
N VAL A 898 6.42 -13.27 -19.59
CA VAL A 898 5.90 -11.99 -20.05
C VAL A 898 6.61 -10.81 -19.39
N LYS A 899 6.86 -10.83 -18.07
CA LYS A 899 7.63 -9.75 -17.40
C LYS A 899 9.08 -9.67 -17.87
N THR A 900 9.65 -10.80 -18.25
CA THR A 900 11.05 -10.89 -18.68
C THR A 900 11.22 -10.32 -20.09
N TYR A 901 10.38 -10.79 -21.02
CA TYR A 901 10.60 -10.60 -22.45
C TYR A 901 9.65 -9.60 -23.13
N ALA A 902 8.49 -9.27 -22.56
CA ALA A 902 7.56 -8.37 -23.24
C ALA A 902 8.02 -6.90 -23.22
N GLY A 903 7.85 -6.22 -24.35
CA GLY A 903 8.13 -4.81 -24.57
C GLY A 903 9.40 -4.52 -25.36
N ALA A 904 9.52 -3.27 -25.80
CA ALA A 904 10.69 -2.76 -26.50
C ALA A 904 11.95 -2.84 -25.64
N GLY A 905 13.07 -3.16 -26.29
CA GLY A 905 14.39 -3.31 -25.68
C GLY A 905 14.62 -4.62 -24.93
N ARG A 906 13.65 -5.56 -24.93
CA ARG A 906 13.72 -6.82 -24.17
C ARG A 906 14.14 -8.04 -24.97
N TYR A 907 14.10 -7.97 -26.30
CA TYR A 907 14.50 -9.07 -27.17
C TYR A 907 15.42 -8.58 -28.30
N PRO A 908 16.51 -9.30 -28.61
CA PRO A 908 17.36 -8.96 -29.73
C PRO A 908 16.65 -9.30 -31.04
N TYR A 909 16.05 -8.31 -31.70
CA TYR A 909 15.84 -8.43 -33.14
C TYR A 909 17.22 -8.40 -33.77
N VAL A 910 17.65 -9.52 -34.35
CA VAL A 910 18.91 -9.58 -35.08
C VAL A 910 18.75 -8.64 -36.28
N THR A 911 19.33 -7.45 -36.17
CA THR A 911 19.35 -6.42 -37.20
C THR A 911 20.43 -6.70 -38.22
N GLU A 912 20.62 -7.95 -38.67
CA GLU A 912 21.49 -8.22 -39.82
C GLU A 912 20.71 -8.06 -41.12
#